data_AF-A0A6L8G9K9-F1
#
_entry.id   AF-A0A6L8G9K9-F1
#
_cell.length_a   1.000
_cell.length_b   1.000
_cell.length_c   1.000
_cell.angle_alpha   90.00
_cell.angle_beta   90.00
_cell.angle_gamma   90.00
#
_symmetry.space_group_name_H-M   'P 1'
#
loop_
_entity.id
_entity.type
_entity.pdbx_description
1 polymer ?
#
loop_
_entity_poly.entity_id
_entity_poly.type
_entity_poly.pdbx_seq_one_letter_code
_entity_poly.pdbx_strand_id
1 'polypeptide(L)'
;MLRNDPFFLPPASLRRPSGHALQSSSAKMKRLFKPLSATGVPLGGLGTGGMTRASDGRFSRWTVKGGGVASFAMPCNGFLVRVRRQNGRPVAAALQPEPESGELESFEFERAVPEWGGLFPFSWHRHAPLAGVEAECLSFSPVIPRDLSCSMLPVALFKWRLTNTSDLAADVSLAFTFANLNGWFGSFHEDRPSRVAAGCFNRPAEVPGGTGVILDRRRTADEPPEGTGEWAIAVSADAAAVFSRTVCFDGAGNGDEFWGGFLETGDAPDRGSGWVTESGFRETPPAHPAAAVSVRVSMMPGESREMLATLAWDLPRISFGQGRTWFRGYTDEWSRNGRNAERITELAHRSAPDWERRISEWHGHTTKVLGSAPHRAGVTINESYFLVDGLTVLTSAHGSPDGRQHFGIIECHDYALYNTLDLWIYAGEAVARFFPELAASVARDYADFLVPGDPGRRRHGQEKNLFPINLGSACPHDLGGPGEDPFVTPNSYTYRDGTLWKDLNCDFVLCVYREGRHMDADWRLRLFPAVRAAIDHLQQFDRDGDGLIENDGIPDQTFDNIPMTGPSSYCGGLWIAALLAAAELAEEAGAACLAEDWKKQADRAAVAYNERLFNGKWFRVDTDGPFSDACFIEQLFGPFLARRLGLGDIVPRSSAESALRTIYERNFLKAGGGEGAVSLTGIPDDAMALLPHQEDTSFQTAEIQPGFNFSYAAQLEAWGLSSEADLLRRALCRELHEKRNLVFQTPAAFDRGRLTCRAVLNMRPLAAWWIAEAS
;
A
#
# COMPACT_ATOMS: atom_id res chain seq x y z
N MET A 1 -4.08 19.33 28.66
CA MET A 1 -3.11 18.41 29.29
C MET A 1 -3.58 16.99 29.01
N LEU A 2 -2.75 16.20 28.32
CA LEU A 2 -2.91 14.80 27.79
C LEU A 2 -2.32 14.63 26.35
N ARG A 3 -1.76 15.68 25.74
CA ARG A 3 -1.28 15.66 24.32
C ARG A 3 -0.01 14.84 24.04
N ASN A 4 0.61 14.19 25.04
CA ASN A 4 1.89 13.48 24.87
C ASN A 4 1.84 11.99 25.26
N ASP A 5 0.66 11.40 25.45
CA ASP A 5 0.57 9.95 25.66
C ASP A 5 0.55 9.22 24.31
N PRO A 6 1.58 8.44 23.94
CA PRO A 6 1.63 7.74 22.65
C PRO A 6 0.59 6.62 22.49
N PHE A 7 0.01 6.16 23.59
CA PHE A 7 -1.07 5.17 23.59
C PHE A 7 -2.47 5.80 23.44
N PHE A 8 -2.54 7.13 23.38
CA PHE A 8 -3.77 7.83 23.03
C PHE A 8 -4.06 7.66 21.55
N LEU A 9 -5.22 7.10 21.20
CA LEU A 9 -5.69 7.07 19.82
C LEU A 9 -6.15 8.47 19.39
N PRO A 10 -5.55 9.08 18.35
CA PRO A 10 -6.03 10.34 17.79
C PRO A 10 -7.50 10.27 17.32
N PRO A 11 -8.21 11.41 17.23
CA PRO A 11 -9.57 11.46 16.66
C PRO A 11 -9.64 11.01 15.19
N ALA A 12 -8.55 11.17 14.44
CA ALA A 12 -8.46 10.76 13.05
C ALA A 12 -8.30 9.24 12.88
N SER A 13 -7.92 8.52 13.92
CA SER A 13 -7.72 7.07 13.85
C SER A 13 -9.04 6.35 13.59
N LEU A 14 -8.97 5.34 12.73
CA LEU A 14 -10.03 4.35 12.60
C LEU A 14 -10.04 3.48 13.85
N ARG A 15 -11.23 3.14 14.36
CA ARG A 15 -11.39 2.42 15.64
C ARG A 15 -12.30 1.20 15.48
N ARG A 16 -11.97 0.14 16.19
CA ARG A 16 -12.78 -1.06 16.40
C ARG A 16 -12.88 -1.30 17.91
N PRO A 17 -14.07 -1.15 18.52
CA PRO A 17 -14.27 -1.45 19.93
C PRO A 17 -13.97 -2.93 20.24
N SER A 18 -13.58 -3.20 21.49
CA SER A 18 -13.39 -4.58 21.95
C SER A 18 -14.65 -5.43 21.73
N GLY A 19 -14.45 -6.69 21.33
CA GLY A 19 -15.52 -7.64 21.03
C GLY A 19 -16.24 -7.41 19.69
N HIS A 20 -15.90 -6.36 18.93
CA HIS A 20 -16.54 -6.08 17.65
C HIS A 20 -15.75 -6.69 16.48
N ALA A 21 -16.25 -7.79 15.94
CA ALA A 21 -15.80 -8.32 14.65
C ALA A 21 -16.62 -7.73 13.49
N LEU A 22 -15.95 -7.16 12.49
CA LEU A 22 -16.61 -6.62 11.31
C LEU A 22 -16.99 -7.72 10.33
N GLN A 23 -18.06 -7.50 9.57
CA GLN A 23 -18.41 -8.39 8.46
C GLN A 23 -17.36 -8.28 7.35
N SER A 24 -16.81 -9.41 6.94
CA SER A 24 -15.86 -9.48 5.84
C SER A 24 -16.61 -9.46 4.51
N SER A 25 -16.15 -8.63 3.57
CA SER A 25 -16.55 -8.77 2.18
C SER A 25 -16.08 -10.11 1.61
N SER A 26 -16.75 -10.59 0.55
CA SER A 26 -16.28 -11.71 -0.27
C SER A 26 -15.72 -11.21 -1.59
N ALA A 27 -14.76 -11.92 -2.17
CA ALA A 27 -14.31 -11.66 -3.53
C ALA A 27 -15.47 -11.83 -4.53
N LYS A 28 -15.63 -10.87 -5.45
CA LYS A 28 -16.68 -10.85 -6.47
C LYS A 28 -16.57 -12.03 -7.46
N MET A 29 -15.36 -12.54 -7.68
CA MET A 29 -15.08 -13.70 -8.52
C MET A 29 -14.14 -14.67 -7.78
N LYS A 30 -14.31 -15.99 -7.97
CA LYS A 30 -13.54 -17.03 -7.27
C LYS A 30 -12.02 -16.96 -7.51
N ARG A 31 -11.60 -16.45 -8.68
CA ARG A 31 -10.19 -16.34 -9.08
C ARG A 31 -9.47 -15.15 -8.45
N LEU A 32 -10.20 -14.23 -7.83
CA LEU A 32 -9.61 -13.05 -7.22
C LEU A 32 -9.12 -13.38 -5.81
N PHE A 33 -8.10 -12.63 -5.39
CA PHE A 33 -7.58 -12.68 -4.05
C PHE A 33 -8.67 -12.40 -3.01
N LYS A 34 -8.68 -13.21 -1.95
CA LYS A 34 -9.72 -13.12 -0.93
C LYS A 34 -9.38 -12.01 0.06
N PRO A 35 -10.31 -11.08 0.35
CA PRO A 35 -10.14 -10.15 1.47
C PRO A 35 -9.94 -10.90 2.78
N LEU A 36 -9.09 -10.37 3.64
CA LEU A 36 -8.85 -10.90 4.97
C LEU A 36 -9.97 -10.50 5.92
N SER A 37 -10.36 -11.42 6.81
CA SER A 37 -11.33 -11.16 7.87
C SER A 37 -10.76 -10.31 9.00
N ALA A 38 -9.44 -10.34 9.22
CA ALA A 38 -8.74 -9.50 10.18
C ALA A 38 -7.67 -8.69 9.44
N THR A 39 -7.90 -7.39 9.30
CA THR A 39 -6.95 -6.44 8.69
C THR A 39 -6.16 -5.68 9.75
N GLY A 40 -5.06 -5.04 9.36
CA GLY A 40 -4.23 -4.22 10.25
C GLY A 40 -3.35 -3.28 9.45
N VAL A 41 -2.66 -2.38 10.17
CA VAL A 41 -1.65 -1.50 9.58
C VAL A 41 -0.44 -2.36 9.21
N PRO A 42 0.10 -2.27 7.97
CA PRO A 42 1.32 -2.99 7.60
C PRO A 42 2.53 -2.42 8.36
N LEU A 43 3.44 -3.31 8.72
CA LEU A 43 4.71 -3.04 9.38
C LEU A 43 5.84 -3.41 8.40
N GLY A 44 6.77 -2.49 8.20
CA GLY A 44 7.89 -2.59 7.27
C GLY A 44 8.24 -1.24 6.65
N GLY A 45 9.46 -1.15 6.11
CA GLY A 45 9.91 0.00 5.32
C GLY A 45 9.56 -0.15 3.84
N LEU A 46 9.70 0.94 3.09
CA LEU A 46 9.55 0.94 1.64
C LEU A 46 10.56 -0.02 1.00
N GLY A 47 10.08 -0.93 0.17
CA GLY A 47 10.95 -1.85 -0.55
C GLY A 47 11.57 -2.97 0.30
N THR A 48 11.27 -3.06 1.60
CA THR A 48 11.81 -4.11 2.47
C THR A 48 10.94 -5.37 2.52
N GLY A 49 9.75 -5.28 1.95
CA GLY A 49 8.64 -6.18 2.25
C GLY A 49 8.10 -5.95 3.65
N GLY A 50 6.82 -6.24 3.84
CA GLY A 50 6.10 -5.99 5.08
C GLY A 50 5.37 -7.21 5.64
N MET A 51 4.77 -7.00 6.82
CA MET A 51 3.84 -7.91 7.44
C MET A 51 2.73 -7.14 8.14
N THR A 52 1.56 -7.73 8.32
CA THR A 52 0.46 -7.11 9.06
C THR A 52 0.36 -7.71 10.46
N ARG A 53 0.32 -6.88 11.50
CA ARG A 53 -0.25 -7.29 12.79
C ARG A 53 -1.73 -6.99 12.75
N ALA A 54 -2.55 -8.01 12.54
CA ALA A 54 -3.97 -7.87 12.34
C ALA A 54 -4.68 -7.31 13.59
N SER A 55 -5.90 -6.82 13.43
CA SER A 55 -6.66 -6.21 14.53
C SER A 55 -6.96 -7.15 15.68
N ASP A 56 -6.84 -8.46 15.50
CA ASP A 56 -6.99 -9.47 16.55
C ASP A 56 -5.65 -9.86 17.21
N GLY A 57 -4.53 -9.26 16.79
CA GLY A 57 -3.20 -9.43 17.40
C GLY A 57 -2.26 -10.38 16.65
N ARG A 58 -2.78 -11.22 15.74
CA ARG A 58 -1.95 -12.19 15.00
C ARG A 58 -1.09 -11.50 13.94
N PHE A 59 0.09 -12.06 13.68
CA PHE A 59 0.89 -11.71 12.50
C PHE A 59 0.36 -12.45 11.27
N SER A 60 0.01 -11.70 10.23
CA SER A 60 -0.55 -12.20 8.97
C SER A 60 -0.09 -11.34 7.80
N ARG A 61 -0.53 -11.68 6.58
CA ARG A 61 -0.26 -10.99 5.31
C ARG A 61 1.19 -10.52 5.17
N TRP A 62 1.99 -11.33 4.52
CA TRP A 62 3.41 -11.13 4.31
C TRP A 62 3.66 -10.69 2.87
N THR A 63 4.26 -9.53 2.69
CA THR A 63 4.67 -8.96 1.39
C THR A 63 6.20 -8.96 1.25
N VAL A 64 6.85 -9.91 1.93
CA VAL A 64 8.32 -10.05 1.97
C VAL A 64 8.88 -10.52 0.62
N LYS A 65 8.16 -11.40 -0.08
CA LYS A 65 8.54 -11.84 -1.42
C LYS A 65 8.34 -10.69 -2.41
N GLY A 66 9.37 -10.34 -3.19
CA GLY A 66 9.20 -9.35 -4.27
C GLY A 66 8.09 -9.80 -5.22
N GLY A 67 7.01 -9.03 -5.30
CA GLY A 67 5.86 -9.34 -6.15
C GLY A 67 5.01 -10.55 -5.75
N GLY A 68 5.12 -11.03 -4.51
CA GLY A 68 4.24 -12.07 -3.96
C GLY A 68 3.68 -11.70 -2.59
N VAL A 69 2.43 -12.11 -2.34
CA VAL A 69 1.80 -12.04 -1.02
C VAL A 69 1.63 -13.45 -0.46
N ALA A 70 1.89 -13.64 0.84
CA ALA A 70 1.53 -14.86 1.54
C ALA A 70 0.58 -14.55 2.70
N SER A 71 -0.47 -15.34 2.87
CA SER A 71 -1.52 -15.13 3.88
C SER A 71 -1.58 -16.31 4.84
N PHE A 72 -0.79 -16.24 5.90
CA PHE A 72 -0.81 -17.22 6.98
C PHE A 72 -0.45 -16.57 8.31
N ALA A 73 -0.87 -17.20 9.40
CA ALA A 73 -0.38 -16.91 10.74
C ALA A 73 0.49 -18.06 11.24
N MET A 74 1.60 -17.73 11.91
CA MET A 74 2.39 -18.67 12.69
C MET A 74 1.92 -18.61 14.12
N PRO A 75 1.39 -19.70 14.72
CA PRO A 75 0.86 -19.65 16.07
C PRO A 75 1.88 -19.20 17.12
N CYS A 76 3.17 -19.45 16.90
CA CYS A 76 4.25 -19.01 17.80
C CYS A 76 4.66 -17.55 17.62
N ASN A 77 4.23 -16.86 16.57
CA ASN A 77 4.57 -15.45 16.38
C ASN A 77 3.58 -14.60 17.14
N GLY A 78 3.99 -13.92 18.21
CA GLY A 78 3.06 -13.17 19.03
C GLY A 78 3.64 -12.67 20.35
N PHE A 79 2.80 -11.94 21.08
CA PHE A 79 3.12 -11.46 22.42
C PHE A 79 2.34 -12.26 23.46
N LEU A 80 2.95 -12.45 24.62
CA LEU A 80 2.35 -13.14 25.75
C LEU A 80 2.47 -12.29 27.00
N VAL A 81 1.43 -12.25 27.81
CA VAL A 81 1.44 -11.61 29.13
C VAL A 81 1.24 -12.68 30.19
N ARG A 82 2.03 -12.60 31.26
CA ARG A 82 1.90 -13.45 32.45
C ARG A 82 1.78 -12.57 33.68
N VAL A 83 0.88 -12.94 34.59
CA VAL A 83 0.64 -12.24 35.85
C VAL A 83 0.66 -13.22 37.01
N ARG A 84 1.46 -12.93 38.04
CA ARG A 84 1.39 -13.61 39.33
C ARG A 84 1.15 -12.57 40.43
N ARG A 85 0.01 -12.70 41.08
CA ARG A 85 -0.29 -11.93 42.29
C ARG A 85 0.54 -12.43 43.45
N GLN A 86 0.81 -11.57 44.42
CA GLN A 86 1.47 -11.97 45.66
C GLN A 86 0.71 -13.15 46.28
N ASN A 87 1.41 -14.27 46.51
CA ASN A 87 0.86 -15.55 47.01
C ASN A 87 -0.23 -16.21 46.11
N GLY A 88 -0.43 -15.73 44.89
CA GLY A 88 -1.37 -16.29 43.92
C GLY A 88 -0.73 -17.31 42.99
N ARG A 89 -1.57 -18.09 42.29
CA ARG A 89 -1.14 -18.89 41.13
C ARG A 89 -0.90 -17.96 39.93
N PRO A 90 0.14 -18.21 39.14
CA PRO A 90 0.34 -17.45 37.90
C PRO A 90 -0.73 -17.79 36.88
N VAL A 91 -1.05 -16.81 36.02
CA VAL A 91 -1.87 -16.98 34.81
C VAL A 91 -1.13 -16.33 33.64
N ALA A 92 -1.30 -16.86 32.44
CA ALA A 92 -0.68 -16.31 31.23
C ALA A 92 -1.64 -16.40 30.05
N ALA A 93 -1.48 -15.51 29.07
CA ALA A 93 -2.23 -15.56 27.82
C ALA A 93 -1.37 -15.07 26.65
N ALA A 94 -1.45 -15.75 25.51
CA ALA A 94 -1.02 -15.25 24.22
C ALA A 94 -2.06 -14.24 23.70
N LEU A 95 -1.59 -13.04 23.36
CA LEU A 95 -2.42 -11.88 22.98
C LEU A 95 -2.82 -11.92 21.50
N GLN A 96 -3.39 -13.07 21.11
CA GLN A 96 -3.92 -13.37 19.79
C GLN A 96 -4.89 -14.56 19.88
N PRO A 97 -5.68 -14.84 18.83
CA PRO A 97 -6.64 -15.94 18.85
C PRO A 97 -5.97 -17.31 18.79
N GLU A 98 -6.68 -18.31 19.32
CA GLU A 98 -6.29 -19.71 19.25
C GLU A 98 -6.16 -20.19 17.79
N PRO A 99 -5.09 -20.94 17.45
CA PRO A 99 -4.88 -21.42 16.09
C PRO A 99 -5.78 -22.61 15.74
N GLU A 100 -6.18 -22.73 14.48
CA GLU A 100 -6.97 -23.88 14.00
C GLU A 100 -6.14 -25.16 13.81
N SER A 101 -4.81 -25.06 13.78
CA SER A 101 -3.90 -26.16 13.40
C SER A 101 -3.57 -27.14 14.53
N GLY A 102 -3.96 -26.85 15.78
CA GLY A 102 -3.56 -27.61 16.97
C GLY A 102 -2.09 -27.44 17.39
N GLU A 103 -1.32 -26.62 16.67
CA GLU A 103 0.02 -26.21 17.11
C GLU A 103 -0.09 -25.35 18.37
N LEU A 104 0.89 -25.47 19.28
CA LEU A 104 0.91 -24.75 20.55
C LEU A 104 -0.31 -24.99 21.46
N GLU A 105 -0.89 -26.19 21.46
CA GLU A 105 -2.00 -26.57 22.35
C GLU A 105 -1.76 -26.33 23.85
N SER A 106 -0.49 -26.20 24.27
CA SER A 106 -0.14 -25.90 25.66
C SER A 106 -0.36 -24.43 26.01
N PHE A 107 -0.41 -23.53 25.02
CA PHE A 107 -0.58 -22.09 25.23
C PHE A 107 -2.05 -21.78 25.53
N GLU A 108 -2.29 -20.88 26.48
CA GLU A 108 -3.60 -20.25 26.63
C GLU A 108 -3.66 -19.01 25.74
N PHE A 109 -4.70 -18.90 24.92
CA PHE A 109 -4.90 -17.79 23.97
C PHE A 109 -6.01 -16.85 24.42
N GLU A 110 -5.88 -15.57 24.05
CA GLU A 110 -6.92 -14.58 24.29
C GLU A 110 -8.18 -14.92 23.48
N ARG A 111 -9.31 -15.02 24.18
CA ARG A 111 -10.61 -15.30 23.56
C ARG A 111 -11.35 -14.05 23.11
N ALA A 112 -11.05 -12.91 23.73
CA ALA A 112 -11.68 -11.64 23.43
C ALA A 112 -10.99 -10.99 22.22
N VAL A 113 -11.78 -10.37 21.34
CA VAL A 113 -11.22 -9.48 20.31
C VAL A 113 -10.80 -8.18 20.99
N PRO A 114 -9.52 -7.76 20.88
CA PRO A 114 -9.04 -6.55 21.53
C PRO A 114 -9.68 -5.29 20.93
N GLU A 115 -9.65 -4.17 21.68
CA GLU A 115 -9.87 -2.86 21.05
C GLU A 115 -8.71 -2.59 20.11
N TRP A 116 -9.02 -2.09 18.92
CA TRP A 116 -8.00 -1.79 17.91
C TRP A 116 -8.18 -0.41 17.30
N GLY A 117 -7.06 0.26 17.01
CA GLY A 117 -7.02 1.51 16.27
C GLY A 117 -5.96 1.50 15.17
N GLY A 118 -6.22 2.21 14.07
CA GLY A 118 -5.29 2.35 12.95
C GLY A 118 -5.18 3.77 12.42
N LEU A 119 -3.95 4.28 12.35
CA LEU A 119 -3.58 5.52 11.68
C LEU A 119 -2.14 5.36 11.14
N PHE A 120 -2.00 4.86 9.92
CA PHE A 120 -0.71 4.48 9.33
C PHE A 120 0.38 5.54 9.54
N PRO A 121 1.59 5.16 9.98
CA PRO A 121 2.07 3.81 10.26
C PRO A 121 1.83 3.32 11.71
N PHE A 122 1.03 4.02 12.52
CA PHE A 122 0.68 3.58 13.87
C PHE A 122 -0.54 2.66 13.89
N SER A 123 -0.47 1.61 14.72
CA SER A 123 -1.63 0.86 15.18
C SER A 123 -1.61 0.69 16.69
N TRP A 124 -2.80 0.63 17.28
CA TRP A 124 -2.99 0.45 18.71
C TRP A 124 -3.81 -0.81 18.97
N HIS A 125 -3.40 -1.59 19.97
CA HIS A 125 -4.20 -2.68 20.52
C HIS A 125 -4.38 -2.46 22.02
N ARG A 126 -5.60 -2.66 22.53
CA ARG A 126 -5.84 -2.81 23.97
C ARG A 126 -6.51 -4.14 24.24
N HIS A 127 -5.81 -4.98 24.97
CA HIS A 127 -6.22 -6.35 25.26
C HIS A 127 -7.08 -6.42 26.53
N ALA A 128 -7.85 -7.50 26.67
CA ALA A 128 -8.63 -7.71 27.88
C ALA A 128 -7.70 -7.81 29.11
N PRO A 129 -8.06 -7.21 30.26
CA PRO A 129 -7.20 -7.27 31.44
C PRO A 129 -6.98 -8.71 31.91
N LEU A 130 -5.72 -9.13 32.05
CA LEU A 130 -5.36 -10.44 32.58
C LEU A 130 -5.12 -10.32 34.08
N ALA A 131 -6.00 -10.94 34.87
CA ALA A 131 -5.95 -10.90 36.34
C ALA A 131 -5.75 -9.49 36.94
N GLY A 132 -6.35 -8.45 36.33
CA GLY A 132 -6.24 -7.05 36.76
C GLY A 132 -4.99 -6.31 36.25
N VAL A 133 -4.35 -6.79 35.19
CA VAL A 133 -3.30 -6.08 34.45
C VAL A 133 -3.80 -5.80 33.05
N GLU A 134 -3.85 -4.52 32.69
CA GLU A 134 -4.16 -4.06 31.34
C GLU A 134 -2.90 -4.08 30.47
N ALA A 135 -3.05 -4.45 29.19
CA ALA A 135 -1.97 -4.48 28.23
C ALA A 135 -2.35 -3.68 26.97
N GLU A 136 -1.61 -2.60 26.73
CA GLU A 136 -1.76 -1.74 25.56
C GLU A 136 -0.49 -1.80 24.71
N CYS A 137 -0.65 -1.82 23.39
CA CYS A 137 0.47 -1.88 22.44
C CYS A 137 0.31 -0.80 21.37
N LEU A 138 1.36 -0.01 21.16
CA LEU A 138 1.54 0.82 19.97
C LEU A 138 2.53 0.10 19.03
N SER A 139 2.08 -0.27 17.83
CA SER A 139 2.93 -0.91 16.81
C SER A 139 3.19 0.03 15.64
N PHE A 140 4.43 0.12 15.16
CA PHE A 140 4.78 0.94 13.99
C PHE A 140 6.10 0.57 13.31
N SER A 141 6.25 1.05 12.08
CA SER A 141 7.52 1.15 11.36
C SER A 141 7.79 2.61 11.00
N PRO A 142 9.06 3.03 10.84
CA PRO A 142 9.39 4.44 10.77
C PRO A 142 9.22 5.04 9.35
N VAL A 143 7.98 5.04 8.84
CA VAL A 143 7.62 5.70 7.58
C VAL A 143 7.43 7.19 7.82
N ILE A 144 8.43 7.98 7.41
CA ILE A 144 8.53 9.40 7.67
C ILE A 144 8.72 10.15 6.33
N PRO A 145 7.76 11.01 5.94
CA PRO A 145 7.89 11.83 4.73
C PRO A 145 9.24 12.53 4.64
N ARG A 146 9.84 12.51 3.45
CA ARG A 146 11.13 13.13 3.07
C ARG A 146 12.36 12.56 3.78
N ASP A 147 12.23 11.45 4.49
CA ASP A 147 13.35 10.71 5.07
C ASP A 147 13.32 9.27 4.55
N LEU A 148 13.83 9.11 3.33
CA LEU A 148 13.84 7.81 2.65
C LEU A 148 14.72 6.79 3.38
N SER A 149 15.89 7.22 3.88
CA SER A 149 16.83 6.38 4.66
C SER A 149 16.13 5.73 5.86
N CYS A 150 15.40 6.51 6.64
CA CYS A 150 14.61 5.99 7.74
C CYS A 150 13.44 5.12 7.27
N SER A 151 12.74 5.56 6.22
CA SER A 151 11.52 4.92 5.74
C SER A 151 11.77 3.61 4.98
N MET A 152 13.00 3.30 4.61
CA MET A 152 13.40 2.03 4.00
C MET A 152 14.00 1.02 4.99
N LEU A 153 13.90 1.26 6.30
CA LEU A 153 14.42 0.33 7.31
C LEU A 153 13.49 -0.88 7.49
N PRO A 154 14.03 -2.12 7.48
CA PRO A 154 13.23 -3.33 7.66
C PRO A 154 13.02 -3.65 9.15
N VAL A 155 12.24 -2.80 9.82
CA VAL A 155 12.00 -2.92 11.26
C VAL A 155 10.58 -2.56 11.66
N ALA A 156 10.06 -3.32 12.62
CA ALA A 156 8.81 -3.06 13.32
C ALA A 156 9.09 -2.88 14.82
N LEU A 157 8.42 -1.92 15.44
CA LEU A 157 8.52 -1.57 16.85
C LEU A 157 7.17 -1.81 17.51
N PHE A 158 7.19 -2.32 18.74
CA PHE A 158 6.03 -2.63 19.55
C PHE A 158 6.27 -2.07 20.95
N LYS A 159 5.76 -0.86 21.19
CA LYS A 159 5.83 -0.21 22.50
C LYS A 159 4.64 -0.67 23.33
N TRP A 160 4.92 -1.32 24.45
CA TRP A 160 3.93 -1.87 25.36
C TRP A 160 3.81 -1.01 26.60
N ARG A 161 2.58 -0.83 27.08
CA ARG A 161 2.29 -0.32 28.42
C ARG A 161 1.46 -1.36 29.15
N LEU A 162 2.01 -1.84 30.26
CA LEU A 162 1.29 -2.70 31.20
C LEU A 162 0.88 -1.84 32.39
N THR A 163 -0.38 -1.92 32.81
CA THR A 163 -0.91 -1.17 33.94
C THR A 163 -1.56 -2.12 34.95
N ASN A 164 -1.11 -2.09 36.20
CA ASN A 164 -1.72 -2.86 37.27
C ASN A 164 -2.92 -2.10 37.83
N THR A 165 -4.13 -2.49 37.44
CA THR A 165 -5.37 -1.83 37.87
C THR A 165 -5.97 -2.43 39.13
N SER A 166 -5.33 -3.45 39.72
CA SER A 166 -5.76 -4.04 40.99
C SER A 166 -5.16 -3.34 42.21
N ASP A 167 -5.68 -3.69 43.37
CA ASP A 167 -5.24 -3.24 44.70
C ASP A 167 -4.06 -4.05 45.28
N LEU A 168 -3.51 -5.00 44.53
CA LEU A 168 -2.42 -5.88 44.97
C LEU A 168 -1.21 -5.74 44.04
N ALA A 169 -0.01 -5.86 44.60
CA ALA A 169 1.20 -5.96 43.80
C ALA A 169 1.19 -7.22 42.92
N ALA A 170 1.83 -7.15 41.75
CA ALA A 170 1.97 -8.25 40.82
C ALA A 170 3.41 -8.35 40.28
N ASP A 171 3.81 -9.59 40.01
CA ASP A 171 4.95 -9.90 39.15
C ASP A 171 4.42 -10.18 37.75
N VAL A 172 4.79 -9.32 36.80
CA VAL A 172 4.21 -9.26 35.45
C VAL A 172 5.32 -9.46 34.43
N SER A 173 5.06 -10.33 33.45
CA SER A 173 5.98 -10.55 32.34
C SER A 173 5.32 -10.27 30.99
N LEU A 174 6.10 -9.70 30.08
CA LEU A 174 5.81 -9.62 28.65
C LEU A 174 6.84 -10.48 27.92
N ALA A 175 6.38 -11.43 27.12
CA ALA A 175 7.23 -12.18 26.20
C ALA A 175 6.89 -11.87 24.74
N PHE A 176 7.91 -11.88 23.89
CA PHE A 176 7.77 -11.84 22.44
C PHE A 176 8.38 -13.12 21.85
N THR A 177 7.56 -13.90 21.17
CA THR A 177 7.96 -15.15 20.51
C THR A 177 7.89 -15.01 19.00
N PHE A 178 8.86 -15.59 18.28
CA PHE A 178 8.90 -15.50 16.82
C PHE A 178 9.66 -16.67 16.19
N ALA A 179 9.12 -17.19 15.09
CA ALA A 179 9.67 -18.26 14.27
C ALA A 179 10.82 -17.77 13.37
N ASN A 180 11.80 -18.63 13.10
CA ASN A 180 12.82 -18.37 12.09
C ASN A 180 12.26 -18.58 10.69
N LEU A 181 11.86 -17.48 10.04
CA LEU A 181 11.23 -17.49 8.72
C LEU A 181 12.23 -17.48 7.54
N ASN A 182 13.51 -17.77 7.78
CA ASN A 182 14.48 -17.84 6.69
C ASN A 182 14.10 -18.91 5.65
N GLY A 183 14.00 -18.49 4.39
CA GLY A 183 13.65 -19.31 3.24
C GLY A 183 12.15 -19.36 2.93
N TRP A 184 11.28 -18.80 3.78
CA TRP A 184 9.83 -18.87 3.60
C TRP A 184 9.33 -18.03 2.42
N PHE A 185 10.06 -16.97 2.06
CA PHE A 185 9.64 -15.98 1.07
C PHE A 185 10.41 -16.07 -0.25
N GLY A 186 10.79 -17.29 -0.65
CA GLY A 186 11.50 -17.56 -1.91
C GLY A 186 10.60 -17.91 -3.10
N SER A 187 9.28 -18.04 -2.89
CA SER A 187 8.32 -18.47 -3.94
C SER A 187 7.11 -17.54 -4.00
N PHE A 188 6.34 -17.60 -5.09
CA PHE A 188 5.09 -16.84 -5.27
C PHE A 188 3.85 -17.53 -4.68
N HIS A 189 4.01 -18.55 -3.84
CA HIS A 189 2.88 -19.22 -3.19
C HIS A 189 2.21 -18.34 -2.14
N GLU A 190 0.87 -18.36 -2.10
CA GLU A 190 0.07 -17.53 -1.19
C GLU A 190 -0.15 -18.19 0.19
N ASP A 191 -0.09 -19.51 0.27
CA ASP A 191 -0.33 -20.26 1.51
C ASP A 191 0.93 -20.37 2.37
N ARG A 192 0.74 -20.80 3.63
CA ARG A 192 1.84 -21.13 4.55
C ARG A 192 2.81 -22.13 3.90
N PRO A 193 4.09 -21.78 3.68
CA PRO A 193 5.08 -22.70 3.15
C PRO A 193 5.22 -23.95 4.03
N SER A 194 5.32 -25.12 3.41
CA SER A 194 5.54 -26.36 4.15
C SER A 194 7.01 -26.51 4.56
N ARG A 195 7.29 -26.23 5.84
CA ARG A 195 8.51 -26.64 6.56
C ARG A 195 9.83 -26.25 5.88
N VAL A 196 9.92 -25.00 5.44
CA VAL A 196 11.19 -24.40 5.00
C VAL A 196 12.00 -23.97 6.22
N ALA A 197 12.76 -24.88 6.80
CA ALA A 197 13.60 -24.56 7.96
C ALA A 197 15.04 -25.10 7.83
N ALA A 198 15.34 -25.88 6.79
CA ALA A 198 16.65 -26.47 6.57
C ALA A 198 17.81 -25.47 6.72
N GLY A 199 18.71 -25.75 7.66
CA GLY A 199 19.87 -24.93 7.99
C GLY A 199 19.57 -23.71 8.87
N CYS A 200 18.31 -23.46 9.25
CA CYS A 200 17.94 -22.37 10.15
C CYS A 200 18.41 -22.67 11.57
N PHE A 201 18.93 -21.65 12.24
CA PHE A 201 19.39 -21.70 13.62
C PHE A 201 19.25 -20.31 14.26
N ASN A 202 19.23 -20.26 15.59
CA ASN A 202 19.14 -18.99 16.31
C ASN A 202 20.37 -18.81 17.21
N ARG A 203 20.72 -17.55 17.50
CA ARG A 203 21.83 -17.18 18.39
C ARG A 203 21.44 -16.02 19.29
N PRO A 204 21.96 -15.94 20.53
CA PRO A 204 21.73 -14.78 21.39
C PRO A 204 22.28 -13.50 20.75
N ALA A 205 21.64 -12.37 21.05
CA ALA A 205 22.13 -11.02 20.78
C ALA A 205 21.84 -10.08 21.95
N GLU A 206 22.64 -9.04 22.08
CA GLU A 206 22.44 -8.01 23.11
C GLU A 206 21.79 -6.78 22.47
N VAL A 207 20.96 -6.08 23.23
CA VAL A 207 20.43 -4.78 22.82
C VAL A 207 20.56 -3.78 23.97
N PRO A 208 20.67 -2.48 23.68
CA PRO A 208 20.70 -1.45 24.72
C PRO A 208 19.50 -1.57 25.67
N GLY A 209 19.76 -1.81 26.96
CA GLY A 209 18.72 -1.90 27.99
C GLY A 209 17.81 -3.13 27.89
N GLY A 210 18.27 -4.22 27.26
CA GLY A 210 17.43 -5.39 27.03
C GLY A 210 18.17 -6.65 26.58
N THR A 211 17.42 -7.58 26.00
CA THR A 211 17.93 -8.86 25.47
C THR A 211 17.35 -9.16 24.09
N GLY A 212 18.08 -9.91 23.27
CA GLY A 212 17.69 -10.27 21.91
C GLY A 212 18.09 -11.67 21.49
N VAL A 213 17.53 -12.08 20.35
CA VAL A 213 17.88 -13.31 19.61
C VAL A 213 17.91 -12.99 18.12
N ILE A 214 18.97 -13.41 17.44
CA ILE A 214 19.08 -13.41 15.98
C ILE A 214 18.66 -14.77 15.45
N LEU A 215 17.81 -14.75 14.43
CA LEU A 215 17.32 -15.92 13.71
C LEU A 215 17.98 -15.92 12.33
N ASP A 216 18.92 -16.85 12.12
CA ASP A 216 19.79 -16.91 10.95
C ASP A 216 19.65 -18.27 10.25
N ARG A 217 20.35 -18.43 9.14
CA ARG A 217 20.42 -19.66 8.36
C ARG A 217 21.84 -19.89 7.90
N ARG A 218 22.30 -21.15 7.96
CA ARG A 218 23.59 -21.53 7.38
C ARG A 218 23.62 -21.19 5.90
N ARG A 219 24.71 -20.56 5.46
CA ARG A 219 24.90 -20.06 4.09
C ARG A 219 26.13 -20.68 3.46
N THR A 220 26.09 -20.86 2.16
CA THR A 220 27.22 -21.32 1.34
C THR A 220 27.99 -20.16 0.69
N ALA A 221 27.47 -18.94 0.79
CA ALA A 221 28.05 -17.70 0.27
C ALA A 221 27.77 -16.55 1.24
N ASP A 222 28.54 -15.46 1.12
CA ASP A 222 28.38 -14.26 1.95
C ASP A 222 27.09 -13.51 1.64
N GLU A 223 26.72 -13.40 0.36
CA GLU A 223 25.46 -12.80 -0.07
C GLU A 223 24.34 -13.85 -0.07
N PRO A 224 23.27 -13.64 0.72
CA PRO A 224 22.18 -14.60 0.80
C PRO A 224 21.26 -14.57 -0.44
N PRO A 225 20.65 -15.70 -0.83
CA PRO A 225 19.53 -15.69 -1.76
C PRO A 225 18.30 -14.96 -1.18
N GLU A 226 17.35 -14.60 -2.04
CA GLU A 226 16.08 -13.97 -1.63
C GLU A 226 15.37 -14.79 -0.55
N GLY A 227 14.75 -14.09 0.38
CA GLY A 227 14.05 -14.70 1.52
C GLY A 227 14.99 -15.29 2.58
N THR A 228 16.31 -15.10 2.46
CA THR A 228 17.27 -15.49 3.49
C THR A 228 18.18 -14.35 3.90
N GLY A 229 18.68 -14.40 5.13
CA GLY A 229 19.39 -13.33 5.78
C GLY A 229 19.32 -13.51 7.30
N GLU A 230 19.20 -12.41 8.03
CA GLU A 230 18.97 -12.45 9.47
C GLU A 230 17.63 -11.81 9.83
N TRP A 231 16.92 -12.41 10.77
CA TRP A 231 15.86 -11.74 11.53
C TRP A 231 16.35 -11.50 12.96
N ALA A 232 15.76 -10.55 13.66
CA ALA A 232 16.06 -10.28 15.05
C ALA A 232 14.78 -9.98 15.82
N ILE A 233 14.63 -10.60 16.99
CA ILE A 233 13.68 -10.15 18.03
C ILE A 233 14.44 -9.63 19.23
N ALA A 234 13.94 -8.57 19.83
CA ALA A 234 14.49 -8.06 21.07
C ALA A 234 13.43 -7.37 21.92
N VAL A 235 13.71 -7.26 23.22
CA VAL A 235 12.89 -6.50 24.18
C VAL A 235 13.80 -5.70 25.10
N SER A 236 13.42 -4.46 25.40
CA SER A 236 14.05 -3.59 26.38
C SER A 236 13.00 -2.96 27.30
N ALA A 237 13.44 -2.52 28.47
CA ALA A 237 12.62 -1.83 29.47
C ALA A 237 13.51 -0.97 30.37
N ASP A 238 12.94 -0.39 31.43
CA ASP A 238 13.71 0.32 32.44
C ASP A 238 14.68 -0.59 33.23
N ALA A 239 15.58 0.02 33.99
CA ALA A 239 16.67 -0.67 34.68
C ALA A 239 16.23 -1.62 35.82
N ALA A 240 14.97 -1.59 36.24
CA ALA A 240 14.46 -2.45 37.30
C ALA A 240 13.92 -3.81 36.78
N ALA A 241 13.92 -4.00 35.46
CA ALA A 241 13.39 -5.21 34.82
C ALA A 241 14.38 -6.38 34.80
N VAL A 242 13.85 -7.59 34.87
CA VAL A 242 14.60 -8.85 34.70
C VAL A 242 14.37 -9.36 33.29
N PHE A 243 15.45 -9.62 32.56
CA PHE A 243 15.40 -10.11 31.18
C PHE A 243 15.78 -11.59 31.10
N SER A 244 15.12 -12.31 30.22
CA SER A 244 15.42 -13.72 29.92
C SER A 244 15.14 -14.01 28.45
N ARG A 245 15.70 -15.10 27.93
CA ARG A 245 15.49 -15.53 26.54
C ARG A 245 15.54 -17.04 26.39
N THR A 246 14.80 -17.54 25.42
CA THR A 246 14.91 -18.88 24.88
C THR A 246 15.47 -18.76 23.47
N VAL A 247 16.70 -19.26 23.23
CA VAL A 247 17.34 -19.16 21.92
C VAL A 247 16.60 -20.00 20.88
N CYS A 248 16.27 -21.25 21.21
CA CYS A 248 15.46 -22.12 20.38
C CYS A 248 14.43 -22.92 21.20
N PHE A 249 13.20 -22.99 20.70
CA PHE A 249 12.20 -24.03 20.99
C PHE A 249 11.52 -24.43 19.66
N ASP A 250 10.76 -25.54 19.64
CA ASP A 250 10.00 -25.93 18.45
C ASP A 250 8.70 -25.11 18.31
N GLY A 251 8.72 -24.12 17.42
CA GLY A 251 7.58 -23.26 17.11
C GLY A 251 6.47 -23.92 16.29
N ALA A 252 6.67 -25.16 15.83
CA ALA A 252 5.64 -26.00 15.19
C ALA A 252 5.20 -27.17 16.10
N GLY A 253 5.71 -27.24 17.33
CA GLY A 253 5.36 -28.24 18.32
C GLY A 253 4.12 -27.88 19.14
N ASN A 254 3.92 -28.57 20.27
CA ASN A 254 2.79 -28.35 21.19
C ASN A 254 2.99 -27.17 22.16
N GLY A 255 4.20 -26.59 22.22
CA GLY A 255 4.53 -25.42 23.05
C GLY A 255 5.03 -25.72 24.47
N ASP A 256 5.03 -26.98 24.94
CA ASP A 256 5.39 -27.33 26.32
C ASP A 256 6.83 -26.93 26.70
N GLU A 257 7.75 -26.96 25.73
CA GLU A 257 9.15 -26.58 25.93
C GLU A 257 9.33 -25.15 26.45
N PHE A 258 8.37 -24.27 26.16
CA PHE A 258 8.38 -22.87 26.54
C PHE A 258 7.33 -22.57 27.62
N TRP A 259 6.08 -23.02 27.42
CA TRP A 259 4.92 -22.54 28.16
C TRP A 259 5.02 -22.79 29.67
N GLY A 260 5.33 -24.01 30.09
CA GLY A 260 5.33 -24.38 31.51
C GLY A 260 6.31 -23.55 32.35
N GLY A 261 7.52 -23.32 31.81
CA GLY A 261 8.53 -22.51 32.48
C GLY A 261 8.17 -21.02 32.51
N PHE A 262 7.61 -20.49 31.41
CA PHE A 262 7.13 -19.11 31.34
C PHE A 262 5.95 -18.87 32.29
N LEU A 263 4.99 -19.78 32.37
CA LEU A 263 3.85 -19.67 33.27
C LEU A 263 4.32 -19.62 34.74
N GLU A 264 5.16 -20.57 35.14
CA GLU A 264 5.60 -20.67 36.54
C GLU A 264 6.45 -19.45 36.96
N THR A 265 7.45 -19.11 36.16
CA THR A 265 8.49 -18.14 36.56
C THR A 265 8.28 -16.74 36.01
N GLY A 266 7.60 -16.61 34.87
CA GLY A 266 7.54 -15.38 34.07
C GLY A 266 8.78 -15.15 33.20
N ASP A 267 9.78 -16.03 33.27
CA ASP A 267 11.02 -15.95 32.49
C ASP A 267 10.92 -16.88 31.26
N ALA A 268 11.54 -16.46 30.15
CA ALA A 268 11.75 -17.35 29.01
C ALA A 268 12.75 -18.44 29.42
N PRO A 269 12.39 -19.74 29.38
CA PRO A 269 13.25 -20.81 29.89
C PRO A 269 14.58 -20.88 29.14
N ASP A 270 15.69 -20.99 29.87
CA ASP A 270 16.99 -21.26 29.27
C ASP A 270 17.05 -22.73 28.83
N ARG A 271 17.13 -22.92 27.50
CA ARG A 271 17.19 -24.22 26.84
C ARG A 271 18.61 -24.53 26.33
N GLY A 272 19.60 -23.74 26.74
CA GLY A 272 20.99 -23.83 26.32
C GLY A 272 21.25 -23.18 24.96
N SER A 273 22.31 -23.65 24.29
CA SER A 273 22.67 -23.18 22.96
C SER A 273 21.61 -23.52 21.92
N GLY A 274 21.44 -22.66 20.92
CA GLY A 274 20.58 -22.94 19.78
C GLY A 274 20.99 -24.21 19.01
N TRP A 275 20.07 -24.73 18.22
CA TRP A 275 20.27 -25.89 17.34
C TRP A 275 20.03 -25.51 15.88
N VAL A 276 20.60 -26.31 14.97
CA VAL A 276 20.43 -26.13 13.53
C VAL A 276 19.38 -27.12 13.05
N THR A 277 18.38 -26.62 12.33
CA THR A 277 17.38 -27.48 11.71
C THR A 277 18.01 -28.28 10.58
N GLU A 278 17.86 -29.59 10.64
CA GLU A 278 18.38 -30.46 9.62
C GLU A 278 17.47 -30.52 8.36
N SER A 279 17.98 -31.11 7.27
CA SER A 279 17.24 -31.33 6.00
C SER A 279 17.24 -32.80 5.59
N GLY A 280 16.38 -33.20 4.64
CA GLY A 280 16.41 -34.53 3.99
C GLY A 280 15.12 -35.37 4.13
N PHE A 281 15.14 -36.58 3.57
CA PHE A 281 14.04 -37.56 3.68
C PHE A 281 13.91 -38.06 5.13
N ARG A 282 12.71 -37.95 5.71
CA ARG A 282 12.45 -38.24 7.13
C ARG A 282 11.10 -38.91 7.31
N GLU A 283 11.00 -39.73 8.35
CA GLU A 283 9.72 -40.29 8.83
C GLU A 283 8.91 -39.26 9.63
N THR A 284 9.58 -38.33 10.32
CA THR A 284 8.93 -37.28 11.11
C THR A 284 9.28 -35.86 10.63
N PRO A 285 8.37 -34.89 10.84
CA PRO A 285 8.64 -33.46 10.67
C PRO A 285 9.92 -32.99 11.40
N PRO A 286 10.79 -32.17 10.80
CA PRO A 286 11.80 -31.46 11.60
C PRO A 286 11.15 -30.39 12.47
N ALA A 287 11.73 -30.16 13.65
CA ALA A 287 11.38 -29.02 14.51
C ALA A 287 11.61 -27.69 13.77
N HIS A 288 10.79 -26.69 14.07
CA HIS A 288 10.90 -25.36 13.50
C HIS A 288 11.46 -24.38 14.54
N PRO A 289 12.67 -23.83 14.36
CA PRO A 289 13.31 -23.03 15.40
C PRO A 289 12.56 -21.72 15.59
N ALA A 290 12.02 -21.52 16.79
CA ALA A 290 11.46 -20.27 17.25
C ALA A 290 12.26 -19.76 18.46
N ALA A 291 12.26 -18.45 18.64
CA ALA A 291 12.93 -17.77 19.73
C ALA A 291 11.93 -17.05 20.63
N ALA A 292 12.32 -16.80 21.87
CA ALA A 292 11.56 -15.99 22.81
C ALA A 292 12.47 -15.02 23.54
N VAL A 293 12.00 -13.79 23.74
CA VAL A 293 12.59 -12.83 24.68
C VAL A 293 11.52 -12.43 25.69
N SER A 294 11.86 -12.35 26.97
CA SER A 294 10.92 -11.99 28.04
C SER A 294 11.51 -10.90 28.93
N VAL A 295 10.64 -10.03 29.39
CA VAL A 295 10.91 -9.00 30.38
C VAL A 295 9.92 -9.13 31.52
N ARG A 296 10.43 -9.20 32.76
CA ARG A 296 9.65 -9.36 33.99
C ARG A 296 9.88 -8.19 34.93
N VAL A 297 8.79 -7.66 35.47
CA VAL A 297 8.77 -6.49 36.36
C VAL A 297 7.83 -6.73 37.54
N SER A 298 8.20 -6.19 38.70
CA SER A 298 7.28 -6.08 39.84
C SER A 298 6.55 -4.75 39.76
N MET A 299 5.22 -4.79 39.90
CA MET A 299 4.33 -3.64 39.75
C MET A 299 3.44 -3.48 40.98
N MET A 300 3.47 -2.28 41.57
CA MET A 300 2.58 -1.86 42.65
C MET A 300 1.17 -1.57 42.14
N PRO A 301 0.15 -1.51 43.02
CA PRO A 301 -1.19 -1.06 42.66
C PRO A 301 -1.18 0.31 41.95
N GLY A 302 -1.84 0.40 40.80
CA GLY A 302 -1.92 1.62 39.98
C GLY A 302 -0.65 1.94 39.18
N GLU A 303 0.40 1.11 39.25
CA GLU A 303 1.64 1.35 38.53
C GLU A 303 1.53 0.96 37.05
N SER A 304 2.15 1.77 36.19
CA SER A 304 2.35 1.47 34.77
C SER A 304 3.84 1.29 34.46
N ARG A 305 4.14 0.34 33.58
CA ARG A 305 5.49 0.09 33.06
C ARG A 305 5.45 0.03 31.53
N GLU A 306 6.46 0.63 30.91
CA GLU A 306 6.63 0.61 29.47
C GLU A 306 7.77 -0.32 29.07
N MET A 307 7.57 -1.05 27.97
CA MET A 307 8.57 -1.92 27.36
C MET A 307 8.61 -1.69 25.85
N LEU A 308 9.76 -1.87 25.23
CA LEU A 308 9.90 -1.80 23.78
C LEU A 308 10.35 -3.16 23.24
N ALA A 309 9.51 -3.78 22.43
CA ALA A 309 9.91 -4.92 21.62
C ALA A 309 10.14 -4.51 20.16
N THR A 310 11.04 -5.21 19.48
CA THR A 310 11.42 -4.93 18.08
C THR A 310 11.54 -6.21 17.29
N LEU A 311 11.12 -6.16 16.03
CA LEU A 311 11.34 -7.18 15.02
C LEU A 311 12.07 -6.55 13.82
N ALA A 312 13.28 -6.99 13.52
CA ALA A 312 14.05 -6.53 12.36
C ALA A 312 14.32 -7.68 11.39
N TRP A 313 14.44 -7.39 10.09
CA TRP A 313 14.78 -8.40 9.07
C TRP A 313 15.74 -7.86 8.00
N ASP A 314 16.95 -8.37 7.99
CA ASP A 314 17.94 -8.07 6.96
C ASP A 314 17.89 -9.14 5.86
N LEU A 315 16.96 -8.95 4.92
CA LEU A 315 16.79 -9.77 3.72
C LEU A 315 17.17 -8.94 2.48
N PRO A 316 18.46 -8.90 2.09
CA PRO A 316 18.98 -7.86 1.20
C PRO A 316 18.58 -8.03 -0.26
N ARG A 317 18.07 -9.20 -0.67
CA ARG A 317 17.83 -9.54 -2.08
C ARG A 317 16.35 -9.74 -2.40
N ILE A 318 15.97 -9.37 -3.61
CA ILE A 318 14.66 -9.68 -4.24
C ILE A 318 14.92 -10.36 -5.58
N SER A 319 14.01 -11.19 -6.05
CA SER A 319 14.09 -11.84 -7.37
C SER A 319 12.75 -11.85 -8.08
N PHE A 320 12.76 -11.85 -9.42
CA PHE A 320 11.57 -11.89 -10.26
C PHE A 320 11.56 -13.10 -11.20
N GLY A 321 10.41 -13.35 -11.86
CA GLY A 321 10.11 -14.60 -12.54
C GLY A 321 11.11 -15.04 -13.61
N GLN A 322 11.73 -14.11 -14.34
CA GLN A 322 12.75 -14.44 -15.36
C GLN A 322 14.17 -14.62 -14.80
N GLY A 323 14.31 -14.64 -13.47
CA GLY A 323 15.57 -14.91 -12.77
C GLY A 323 16.40 -13.68 -12.44
N ARG A 324 15.96 -12.47 -12.84
CA ARG A 324 16.64 -11.24 -12.41
C ARG A 324 16.56 -11.08 -10.90
N THR A 325 17.68 -10.68 -10.31
CA THR A 325 17.81 -10.37 -8.88
C THR A 325 18.29 -8.95 -8.69
N TRP A 326 17.73 -8.28 -7.69
CA TRP A 326 18.16 -6.96 -7.25
C TRP A 326 18.48 -7.00 -5.77
N PHE A 327 19.37 -6.10 -5.33
CA PHE A 327 19.43 -5.76 -3.92
C PHE A 327 18.33 -4.75 -3.59
N ARG A 328 17.84 -4.78 -2.35
CA ARG A 328 16.89 -3.80 -1.82
C ARG A 328 17.58 -2.47 -1.55
N GLY A 329 16.85 -1.36 -1.70
CA GLY A 329 17.38 0.01 -1.62
C GLY A 329 18.14 0.32 -0.34
N TYR A 330 17.69 -0.18 0.81
CA TYR A 330 18.39 0.06 2.08
C TYR A 330 19.85 -0.45 2.08
N THR A 331 20.18 -1.42 1.23
CA THR A 331 21.55 -1.94 1.12
C THR A 331 22.53 -0.98 0.43
N ASP A 332 22.08 0.19 -0.02
CA ASP A 332 22.98 1.28 -0.41
C ASP A 332 23.65 1.94 0.82
N GLU A 333 22.96 1.92 1.97
CA GLU A 333 23.46 2.47 3.25
C GLU A 333 23.89 1.37 4.24
N TRP A 334 23.53 0.12 3.95
CA TRP A 334 23.79 -1.05 4.80
C TRP A 334 24.57 -2.13 4.03
N SER A 335 25.21 -3.06 4.74
CA SER A 335 25.95 -4.12 4.06
C SER A 335 25.00 -5.12 3.38
N ARG A 336 25.43 -5.75 2.28
CA ARG A 336 24.62 -6.69 1.48
C ARG A 336 24.70 -8.15 1.92
N ASN A 337 25.43 -8.42 3.00
CA ASN A 337 25.69 -9.78 3.48
C ASN A 337 24.55 -10.35 4.32
N GLY A 338 23.44 -9.63 4.53
CA GLY A 338 22.32 -10.10 5.33
C GLY A 338 22.66 -10.36 6.80
N ARG A 339 23.62 -9.62 7.39
CA ARG A 339 24.07 -9.75 8.80
C ARG A 339 23.99 -8.44 9.59
N ASN A 340 22.99 -7.61 9.31
CA ASN A 340 22.78 -6.31 9.93
C ASN A 340 21.59 -6.29 10.90
N ALA A 341 20.85 -7.39 11.11
CA ALA A 341 19.61 -7.38 11.88
C ALA A 341 19.81 -6.89 13.33
N GLU A 342 20.95 -7.22 13.94
CA GLU A 342 21.37 -6.72 15.26
C GLU A 342 21.56 -5.19 15.24
N ARG A 343 22.33 -4.66 14.28
CA ARG A 343 22.58 -3.21 14.15
C ARG A 343 21.31 -2.40 13.83
N ILE A 344 20.41 -2.97 13.02
CA ILE A 344 19.10 -2.37 12.72
C ILE A 344 18.25 -2.32 13.99
N THR A 345 18.26 -3.39 14.77
CA THR A 345 17.58 -3.46 16.07
C THR A 345 18.13 -2.40 17.03
N GLU A 346 19.45 -2.30 17.19
CA GLU A 346 20.06 -1.28 18.04
C GLU A 346 19.68 0.15 17.64
N LEU A 347 19.66 0.44 16.33
CA LEU A 347 19.21 1.72 15.81
C LEU A 347 17.75 1.98 16.20
N ALA A 348 16.88 0.99 16.02
CA ALA A 348 15.47 1.11 16.34
C ALA A 348 15.22 1.42 17.83
N HIS A 349 15.92 0.75 18.73
CA HIS A 349 15.82 1.03 20.17
C HIS A 349 16.26 2.46 20.53
N ARG A 350 17.33 2.96 19.91
CA ARG A 350 17.81 4.33 20.16
C ARG A 350 16.91 5.40 19.55
N SER A 351 16.32 5.13 18.39
CA SER A 351 15.59 6.12 17.60
C SER A 351 14.07 6.11 17.81
N ALA A 352 13.52 5.09 18.50
CA ALA A 352 12.08 4.95 18.69
C ALA A 352 11.36 6.23 19.18
N PRO A 353 11.87 7.00 20.18
CA PRO A 353 11.21 8.23 20.61
C PRO A 353 11.22 9.33 19.55
N ASP A 354 12.29 9.43 18.75
CA ASP A 354 12.37 10.40 17.66
C ASP A 354 11.39 10.05 16.53
N TRP A 355 11.34 8.78 16.14
CA TRP A 355 10.43 8.30 15.11
C TRP A 355 8.97 8.48 15.53
N GLU A 356 8.63 8.14 16.77
CA GLU A 356 7.28 8.35 17.34
C GLU A 356 6.86 9.82 17.24
N ARG A 357 7.75 10.74 17.64
CA ARG A 357 7.53 12.19 17.56
C ARG A 357 7.34 12.64 16.11
N ARG A 358 8.25 12.28 15.19
CA ARG A 358 8.21 12.70 13.79
C ARG A 358 6.97 12.19 13.07
N ILE A 359 6.52 10.96 13.38
CA ILE A 359 5.26 10.43 12.86
C ILE A 359 4.07 11.25 13.37
N SER A 360 4.05 11.53 14.68
CA SER A 360 3.00 12.35 15.29
C SER A 360 2.96 13.78 14.74
N GLU A 361 4.12 14.36 14.41
CA GLU A 361 4.23 15.70 13.81
C GLU A 361 3.61 15.76 12.42
N TRP A 362 3.90 14.80 11.53
CA TRP A 362 3.32 14.80 10.19
C TRP A 362 1.84 14.41 10.20
N HIS A 363 1.39 13.54 11.11
CA HIS A 363 -0.04 13.34 11.40
C HIS A 363 -0.72 14.64 11.85
N GLY A 364 -0.07 15.39 12.74
CA GLY A 364 -0.52 16.70 13.22
C GLY A 364 -0.64 17.72 12.09
N HIS A 365 0.32 17.74 11.16
CA HIS A 365 0.26 18.59 9.98
C HIS A 365 -0.94 18.23 9.08
N THR A 366 -1.10 16.95 8.75
CA THR A 366 -2.21 16.49 7.89
C THR A 366 -3.58 16.74 8.53
N THR A 367 -3.72 16.52 9.84
CA THR A 367 -4.98 16.81 10.56
C THR A 367 -5.28 18.30 10.66
N LYS A 368 -4.26 19.17 10.66
CA LYS A 368 -4.45 20.63 10.60
C LYS A 368 -4.98 21.07 9.23
N VAL A 369 -4.49 20.45 8.15
CA VAL A 369 -4.91 20.75 6.77
C VAL A 369 -6.31 20.20 6.48
N LEU A 370 -6.54 18.92 6.78
CA LEU A 370 -7.76 18.21 6.36
C LEU A 370 -8.86 18.17 7.43
N GLY A 371 -8.52 18.43 8.69
CA GLY A 371 -9.39 18.20 9.85
C GLY A 371 -9.23 16.79 10.42
N SER A 372 -9.46 16.65 11.73
CA SER A 372 -9.14 15.45 12.51
C SER A 372 -10.20 14.35 12.48
N ALA A 373 -11.22 14.43 11.62
CA ALA A 373 -12.24 13.38 11.55
C ALA A 373 -11.72 12.16 10.75
N PRO A 374 -12.16 10.93 11.07
CA PRO A 374 -11.68 9.72 10.40
C PRO A 374 -11.87 9.75 8.87
N HIS A 375 -13.01 10.22 8.38
CA HIS A 375 -13.29 10.34 6.94
C HIS A 375 -12.53 11.46 6.23
N ARG A 376 -11.73 12.25 6.97
CA ARG A 376 -10.87 13.30 6.44
C ARG A 376 -9.41 12.86 6.51
N ALA A 377 -8.64 13.39 7.45
CA ALA A 377 -7.24 13.04 7.62
C ALA A 377 -7.03 11.53 7.84
N GLY A 378 -7.95 10.85 8.55
CA GLY A 378 -7.83 9.43 8.86
C GLY A 378 -7.70 8.54 7.63
N VAL A 379 -8.67 8.62 6.71
CA VAL A 379 -8.66 7.87 5.45
C VAL A 379 -7.46 8.26 4.59
N THR A 380 -7.20 9.57 4.40
CA THR A 380 -6.05 10.01 3.59
C THR A 380 -4.72 9.45 4.13
N ILE A 381 -4.49 9.51 5.44
CA ILE A 381 -3.30 8.93 6.08
C ILE A 381 -3.28 7.41 5.93
N ASN A 382 -4.41 6.74 6.14
CA ASN A 382 -4.48 5.29 6.14
C ASN A 382 -4.32 4.68 4.75
N GLU A 383 -4.76 5.33 3.67
CA GLU A 383 -4.52 4.83 2.30
C GLU A 383 -3.01 4.82 1.95
N SER A 384 -2.18 5.61 2.63
CA SER A 384 -0.70 5.53 2.49
C SER A 384 -0.09 4.20 2.90
N TYR A 385 -0.85 3.30 3.55
CA TYR A 385 -0.40 1.93 3.83
C TYR A 385 0.13 1.21 2.59
N PHE A 386 -0.42 1.56 1.43
CA PHE A 386 -0.07 0.96 0.15
C PHE A 386 1.39 1.24 -0.26
N LEU A 387 2.04 2.27 0.29
CA LEU A 387 3.48 2.51 0.11
C LEU A 387 4.35 1.37 0.68
N VAL A 388 3.81 0.59 1.62
CA VAL A 388 4.48 -0.60 2.18
C VAL A 388 3.88 -1.87 1.60
N ASP A 389 2.55 -1.96 1.55
CA ASP A 389 1.84 -3.21 1.24
C ASP A 389 1.51 -3.42 -0.24
N GLY A 390 1.81 -2.44 -1.11
CA GLY A 390 1.64 -2.51 -2.55
C GLY A 390 2.70 -3.36 -3.27
N LEU A 391 3.14 -4.45 -2.62
CA LEU A 391 4.32 -5.26 -3.00
C LEU A 391 5.52 -4.38 -3.38
N THR A 392 5.73 -3.33 -2.59
CA THR A 392 6.67 -2.26 -2.91
C THR A 392 8.07 -2.79 -3.16
N VAL A 393 8.65 -2.32 -4.26
CA VAL A 393 10.04 -2.55 -4.63
C VAL A 393 10.76 -1.22 -4.60
N LEU A 394 11.90 -1.20 -3.91
CA LEU A 394 12.92 -0.17 -4.05
C LEU A 394 14.23 -0.92 -4.27
N THR A 395 14.83 -0.80 -5.45
CA THR A 395 16.10 -1.45 -5.76
C THR A 395 17.26 -0.59 -5.28
N SER A 396 18.39 -1.25 -5.02
CA SER A 396 19.69 -0.59 -4.85
C SER A 396 20.19 -0.07 -6.20
N ALA A 397 20.86 1.08 -6.18
CA ALA A 397 21.57 1.58 -7.35
C ALA A 397 22.73 0.66 -7.77
N HIS A 398 23.30 -0.06 -6.80
CA HIS A 398 24.40 -0.98 -7.03
C HIS A 398 23.94 -2.26 -7.73
N GLY A 399 24.58 -2.56 -8.86
CA GLY A 399 24.21 -3.70 -9.68
C GLY A 399 23.03 -3.43 -10.62
N SER A 400 22.43 -2.23 -10.54
CA SER A 400 21.51 -1.78 -11.59
C SER A 400 22.28 -1.54 -12.89
N PRO A 401 21.79 -1.99 -14.06
CA PRO A 401 22.42 -1.74 -15.35
C PRO A 401 22.69 -0.25 -15.63
N ASP A 402 21.85 0.64 -15.09
CA ASP A 402 21.92 2.08 -15.27
C ASP A 402 22.50 2.84 -14.06
N GLY A 403 22.91 2.12 -13.02
CA GLY A 403 23.45 2.68 -11.78
C GLY A 403 22.45 3.47 -10.94
N ARG A 404 21.13 3.29 -11.12
CA ARG A 404 20.08 4.03 -10.41
C ARG A 404 19.18 3.09 -9.59
N GLN A 405 18.53 3.67 -8.57
CA GLN A 405 17.44 2.99 -7.87
C GLN A 405 16.17 3.06 -8.71
N HIS A 406 15.39 1.97 -8.70
CA HIS A 406 14.06 1.87 -9.27
C HIS A 406 13.02 1.68 -8.16
N PHE A 407 11.90 2.37 -8.28
CA PHE A 407 10.79 2.30 -7.34
C PHE A 407 9.54 1.77 -8.04
N GLY A 408 8.86 0.81 -7.42
CA GLY A 408 7.64 0.23 -7.96
C GLY A 408 6.63 -0.14 -6.88
N ILE A 409 5.37 0.19 -7.10
CA ILE A 409 4.22 -0.41 -6.41
C ILE A 409 3.29 -1.02 -7.45
N ILE A 410 2.66 -2.14 -7.12
CA ILE A 410 1.76 -2.80 -8.07
C ILE A 410 0.41 -2.10 -8.15
N GLU A 411 -0.30 -2.26 -9.26
CA GLU A 411 -1.71 -1.87 -9.36
C GLU A 411 -2.58 -2.56 -8.31
N CYS A 412 -2.52 -3.89 -8.23
CA CYS A 412 -3.04 -4.69 -7.13
C CYS A 412 -2.52 -6.13 -7.22
N HIS A 413 -2.85 -6.98 -6.26
CA HIS A 413 -2.40 -8.39 -6.29
C HIS A 413 -2.94 -9.18 -7.48
N ASP A 414 -4.22 -8.96 -7.83
CA ASP A 414 -4.87 -9.66 -8.95
C ASP A 414 -4.35 -9.20 -10.33
N TYR A 415 -3.85 -7.96 -10.40
CA TYR A 415 -3.25 -7.32 -11.57
C TYR A 415 -1.86 -6.80 -11.16
N ALA A 416 -0.93 -7.72 -10.89
CA ALA A 416 0.38 -7.39 -10.35
C ALA A 416 1.27 -6.73 -11.41
N LEU A 417 1.06 -5.44 -11.64
CA LEU A 417 1.72 -4.63 -12.66
C LEU A 417 2.35 -3.43 -11.96
N TYR A 418 3.67 -3.25 -12.08
CA TYR A 418 4.35 -2.17 -11.40
C TYR A 418 4.08 -0.83 -12.08
N ASN A 419 3.66 0.13 -11.26
CA ASN A 419 3.43 1.53 -11.59
C ASN A 419 2.46 1.78 -12.74
N THR A 420 1.47 0.90 -12.98
CA THR A 420 0.41 1.08 -14.00
C THR A 420 0.02 2.55 -14.15
N LEU A 421 0.37 3.17 -15.28
CA LEU A 421 0.52 4.62 -15.45
C LEU A 421 -0.82 5.35 -15.31
N ASP A 422 -1.85 4.77 -15.88
CA ASP A 422 -3.23 5.28 -15.82
C ASP A 422 -3.86 5.15 -14.43
N LEU A 423 -3.25 4.40 -13.51
CA LEU A 423 -3.55 4.47 -12.08
C LEU A 423 -2.53 5.35 -11.33
N TRP A 424 -1.30 5.43 -11.83
CA TRP A 424 -0.22 6.23 -11.25
C TRP A 424 -0.53 7.72 -11.27
N ILE A 425 -1.22 8.23 -12.29
CA ILE A 425 -1.65 9.63 -12.31
C ILE A 425 -2.49 10.00 -11.07
N TYR A 426 -3.29 9.06 -10.57
CA TYR A 426 -4.07 9.19 -9.33
C TYR A 426 -3.21 9.00 -8.07
N ALA A 427 -2.31 8.01 -8.06
CA ALA A 427 -1.56 7.60 -6.88
C ALA A 427 -0.25 8.38 -6.63
N GLY A 428 0.38 8.86 -7.70
CA GLY A 428 1.69 9.51 -7.68
C GLY A 428 1.71 10.80 -6.87
N GLU A 429 0.56 11.45 -6.66
CA GLU A 429 0.42 12.59 -5.75
C GLU A 429 0.74 12.19 -4.30
N ALA A 430 0.29 11.02 -3.86
CA ALA A 430 0.62 10.50 -2.53
C ALA A 430 2.12 10.22 -2.42
N VAL A 431 2.69 9.58 -3.44
CA VAL A 431 4.13 9.27 -3.47
C VAL A 431 4.95 10.56 -3.46
N ALA A 432 4.62 11.55 -4.29
CA ALA A 432 5.35 12.82 -4.38
C ALA A 432 5.33 13.62 -3.08
N ARG A 433 4.24 13.56 -2.31
CA ARG A 433 4.14 14.19 -0.98
C ARG A 433 5.07 13.56 0.04
N PHE A 434 5.22 12.24 0.00
CA PHE A 434 6.10 11.52 0.91
C PHE A 434 7.56 11.57 0.43
N PHE A 435 7.83 11.21 -0.82
CA PHE A 435 9.15 11.06 -1.40
C PHE A 435 9.14 11.55 -2.87
N PRO A 436 9.31 12.86 -3.11
CA PRO A 436 9.26 13.43 -4.46
C PRO A 436 10.30 12.82 -5.41
N GLU A 437 11.46 12.41 -4.90
CA GLU A 437 12.51 11.75 -5.67
C GLU A 437 12.08 10.37 -6.16
N LEU A 438 11.25 9.64 -5.40
CA LEU A 438 10.70 8.35 -5.85
C LEU A 438 9.65 8.56 -6.94
N ALA A 439 8.76 9.53 -6.80
CA ALA A 439 7.79 9.86 -7.85
C ALA A 439 8.51 10.28 -9.15
N ALA A 440 9.52 11.14 -9.05
CA ALA A 440 10.35 11.53 -10.18
C ALA A 440 11.14 10.35 -10.79
N SER A 441 11.54 9.37 -9.98
CA SER A 441 12.19 8.16 -10.51
C SER A 441 11.25 7.37 -11.43
N VAL A 442 9.96 7.25 -11.09
CA VAL A 442 8.96 6.58 -11.95
C VAL A 442 8.74 7.34 -13.25
N ALA A 443 8.61 8.67 -13.21
CA ALA A 443 8.49 9.48 -14.42
C ALA A 443 9.72 9.31 -15.34
N ARG A 444 10.93 9.23 -14.76
CA ARG A 444 12.15 8.96 -15.51
C ARG A 444 12.18 7.54 -16.10
N ASP A 445 11.76 6.54 -15.35
CA ASP A 445 11.73 5.15 -15.83
C ASP A 445 10.75 4.99 -17.00
N TYR A 446 9.61 5.69 -16.97
CA TYR A 446 8.73 5.81 -18.14
C TYR A 446 9.41 6.51 -19.31
N ALA A 447 10.11 7.62 -19.08
CA ALA A 447 10.80 8.38 -20.13
C ALA A 447 11.83 7.52 -20.89
N ASP A 448 12.54 6.63 -20.18
CA ASP A 448 13.53 5.71 -20.75
C ASP A 448 12.90 4.74 -21.78
N PHE A 449 11.58 4.50 -21.71
CA PHE A 449 10.83 3.65 -22.64
C PHE A 449 10.26 4.39 -23.85
N LEU A 450 10.26 5.72 -23.87
CA LEU A 450 9.76 6.46 -25.04
C LEU A 450 10.82 6.58 -26.13
N VAL A 451 12.11 6.49 -25.77
CA VAL A 451 13.24 6.66 -26.68
C VAL A 451 14.45 5.82 -26.20
N PRO A 452 14.69 4.57 -26.68
CA PRO A 452 14.03 3.82 -27.76
C PRO A 452 12.96 2.80 -27.28
N GLY A 453 12.11 2.33 -28.19
CA GLY A 453 11.14 1.25 -27.93
C GLY A 453 11.72 -0.17 -28.02
N ASP A 454 10.87 -1.17 -27.77
CA ASP A 454 11.12 -2.60 -27.97
C ASP A 454 10.15 -3.20 -29.02
N PRO A 455 10.62 -3.45 -30.26
CA PRO A 455 9.78 -3.95 -31.34
C PRO A 455 9.41 -5.44 -31.20
N GLY A 456 9.88 -6.12 -30.15
CA GLY A 456 9.39 -7.45 -29.79
C GLY A 456 7.87 -7.47 -29.69
N ARG A 457 7.26 -8.65 -29.76
CA ARG A 457 5.79 -8.77 -29.79
C ARG A 457 5.27 -9.55 -28.60
N ARG A 458 4.18 -9.06 -28.01
CA ARG A 458 3.35 -9.76 -27.02
C ARG A 458 2.06 -10.23 -27.68
N ARG A 459 1.45 -11.24 -27.05
CA ARG A 459 0.17 -11.80 -27.47
C ARG A 459 -0.93 -11.28 -26.55
N HIS A 460 -2.02 -10.85 -27.16
CA HIS A 460 -3.23 -10.49 -26.43
C HIS A 460 -3.72 -11.67 -25.58
N GLY A 461 -4.06 -11.43 -24.32
CA GLY A 461 -4.43 -12.47 -23.36
C GLY A 461 -5.70 -13.23 -23.76
N GLN A 462 -6.60 -12.60 -24.51
CA GLN A 462 -7.87 -13.19 -24.94
C GLN A 462 -7.99 -13.39 -26.47
N GLU A 463 -7.14 -12.74 -27.26
CA GLU A 463 -7.23 -12.76 -28.72
C GLU A 463 -5.97 -13.41 -29.33
N LYS A 464 -6.02 -13.74 -30.62
CA LYS A 464 -4.83 -14.26 -31.33
C LYS A 464 -3.91 -13.16 -31.85
N ASN A 465 -4.28 -11.90 -31.64
CA ASN A 465 -3.54 -10.74 -32.13
C ASN A 465 -2.23 -10.57 -31.36
N LEU A 466 -1.21 -10.10 -32.10
CA LEU A 466 0.09 -9.74 -31.55
C LEU A 466 0.23 -8.22 -31.61
N PHE A 467 0.74 -7.62 -30.54
CA PHE A 467 1.06 -6.20 -30.48
C PHE A 467 2.50 -5.99 -29.99
N PRO A 468 3.12 -4.85 -30.29
CA PRO A 468 4.49 -4.54 -29.86
C PRO A 468 4.63 -4.54 -28.33
N ILE A 469 5.77 -4.97 -27.80
CA ILE A 469 6.11 -4.79 -26.38
C ILE A 469 6.13 -3.29 -26.08
N ASN A 470 6.78 -2.50 -26.92
CA ASN A 470 6.77 -1.05 -26.84
C ASN A 470 7.16 -0.45 -28.20
N LEU A 471 6.30 0.38 -28.78
CA LEU A 471 6.56 1.03 -30.08
C LEU A 471 7.71 2.05 -30.04
N GLY A 472 8.07 2.55 -28.86
CA GLY A 472 8.69 3.87 -28.74
C GLY A 472 7.64 4.95 -29.02
N SER A 473 7.81 6.14 -28.43
CA SER A 473 6.84 7.26 -28.43
C SER A 473 5.45 7.01 -27.81
N ALA A 474 4.97 5.76 -27.73
CA ALA A 474 3.84 5.36 -26.90
C ALA A 474 4.34 5.00 -25.49
N CYS A 475 3.77 5.61 -24.45
CA CYS A 475 4.02 5.21 -23.08
C CYS A 475 3.55 3.77 -22.88
N PRO A 476 4.35 2.89 -22.25
CA PRO A 476 3.82 1.62 -21.79
C PRO A 476 2.73 1.85 -20.72
N HIS A 477 1.82 0.89 -20.61
CA HIS A 477 0.82 0.79 -19.56
C HIS A 477 1.49 0.63 -18.18
N ASP A 478 2.46 -0.28 -18.06
CA ASP A 478 3.15 -0.59 -16.81
C ASP A 478 4.65 -0.79 -17.01
N LEU A 479 5.43 -0.67 -15.92
CA LEU A 479 6.87 -0.93 -15.91
C LEU A 479 7.20 -2.42 -15.69
N GLY A 480 6.28 -3.31 -16.05
CA GLY A 480 6.43 -4.76 -15.98
C GLY A 480 5.79 -5.38 -14.74
N GLY A 481 5.71 -6.71 -14.74
CA GLY A 481 5.10 -7.52 -13.71
C GLY A 481 6.12 -8.41 -12.99
N PRO A 482 5.83 -8.86 -11.76
CA PRO A 482 6.77 -9.63 -10.96
C PRO A 482 7.05 -11.04 -11.49
N GLY A 483 6.14 -11.58 -12.32
CA GLY A 483 6.36 -12.83 -13.06
C GLY A 483 7.32 -12.69 -14.24
N GLU A 484 7.72 -11.46 -14.59
CA GLU A 484 8.62 -11.16 -15.71
C GLU A 484 9.93 -10.54 -15.21
N ASP A 485 10.30 -9.37 -15.76
CA ASP A 485 11.52 -8.64 -15.48
C ASP A 485 11.23 -7.14 -15.32
N PRO A 486 10.67 -6.74 -14.16
CA PRO A 486 10.20 -5.38 -13.94
C PRO A 486 11.33 -4.35 -14.04
N PHE A 487 10.95 -3.12 -14.43
CA PHE A 487 11.80 -1.97 -14.77
C PHE A 487 12.62 -2.13 -16.05
N VAL A 488 12.58 -3.28 -16.71
CA VAL A 488 13.32 -3.50 -17.97
C VAL A 488 12.44 -4.02 -19.10
N THR A 489 11.49 -4.91 -18.80
CA THR A 489 10.49 -5.30 -19.80
C THR A 489 9.13 -4.72 -19.40
N PRO A 490 8.67 -3.64 -20.05
CA PRO A 490 7.40 -3.01 -19.72
C PRO A 490 6.22 -3.79 -20.33
N ASN A 491 5.00 -3.28 -20.12
CA ASN A 491 3.77 -3.81 -20.71
C ASN A 491 3.54 -5.30 -20.41
N SER A 492 3.63 -5.68 -19.13
CA SER A 492 3.18 -7.02 -18.72
C SER A 492 1.65 -7.15 -18.78
N TYR A 493 0.93 -6.03 -18.81
CA TYR A 493 -0.48 -6.00 -19.17
C TYR A 493 -0.71 -6.51 -20.60
N THR A 494 -1.63 -7.48 -20.72
CA THR A 494 -1.96 -8.13 -22.01
C THR A 494 -3.45 -8.21 -22.30
N TYR A 495 -4.29 -7.60 -21.46
CA TYR A 495 -5.74 -7.64 -21.64
C TYR A 495 -6.24 -6.72 -22.76
N ARG A 496 -5.53 -5.62 -23.05
CA ARG A 496 -5.69 -4.76 -24.23
C ARG A 496 -4.32 -4.36 -24.79
N ASP A 497 -4.30 -3.81 -26.00
CA ASP A 497 -3.11 -3.17 -26.55
C ASP A 497 -3.00 -1.74 -26.02
N GLY A 498 -2.17 -1.55 -24.99
CA GLY A 498 -1.91 -0.25 -24.38
C GLY A 498 -1.26 0.77 -25.32
N THR A 499 -0.63 0.32 -26.41
CA THR A 499 0.06 1.24 -27.35
C THR A 499 -0.90 2.11 -28.17
N LEU A 500 -2.19 1.78 -28.14
CA LEU A 500 -3.25 2.54 -28.80
C LEU A 500 -3.99 3.49 -27.83
N TRP A 501 -3.63 3.48 -26.55
CA TRP A 501 -4.38 4.20 -25.54
C TRP A 501 -4.18 5.72 -25.61
N LYS A 502 -5.25 6.46 -25.37
CA LYS A 502 -5.30 7.92 -25.55
C LYS A 502 -4.92 8.69 -24.27
N ASP A 503 -4.92 8.04 -23.12
CA ASP A 503 -4.63 8.63 -21.81
C ASP A 503 -3.17 8.48 -21.37
N LEU A 504 -2.53 7.33 -21.58
CA LEU A 504 -1.18 7.02 -21.07
C LEU A 504 -0.13 8.10 -21.37
N ASN A 505 -0.06 8.57 -22.62
CA ASN A 505 0.87 9.62 -23.01
C ASN A 505 0.54 10.97 -22.36
N CYS A 506 -0.75 11.29 -22.16
CA CYS A 506 -1.16 12.47 -21.40
C CYS A 506 -0.74 12.35 -19.94
N ASP A 507 -0.99 11.20 -19.32
CA ASP A 507 -0.67 10.91 -17.93
C ASP A 507 0.84 11.02 -17.66
N PHE A 508 1.66 10.50 -18.57
CA PHE A 508 3.12 10.66 -18.51
C PHE A 508 3.54 12.12 -18.50
N VAL A 509 3.05 12.92 -19.46
CA VAL A 509 3.41 14.36 -19.55
C VAL A 509 2.99 15.11 -18.28
N LEU A 510 1.78 14.83 -17.78
CA LEU A 510 1.27 15.43 -16.54
C LEU A 510 2.08 15.00 -15.32
N CYS A 511 2.55 13.75 -15.26
CA CYS A 511 3.49 13.29 -14.22
C CYS A 511 4.85 13.98 -14.35
N VAL A 512 5.44 14.08 -15.55
CA VAL A 512 6.72 14.80 -15.72
C VAL A 512 6.60 16.26 -15.25
N TYR A 513 5.49 16.92 -15.56
CA TYR A 513 5.23 18.29 -15.12
C TYR A 513 5.07 18.38 -13.59
N ARG A 514 4.21 17.54 -12.99
CA ARG A 514 3.96 17.54 -11.53
C ARG A 514 5.25 17.24 -10.76
N GLU A 515 5.97 16.19 -11.12
CA GLU A 515 7.18 15.73 -10.44
C GLU A 515 8.32 16.72 -10.66
N GLY A 516 8.39 17.28 -11.88
CA GLY A 516 9.35 18.29 -12.27
C GLY A 516 9.32 19.55 -11.40
N ARG A 517 8.20 19.88 -10.75
CA ARG A 517 8.09 21.01 -9.81
C ARG A 517 8.98 20.84 -8.56
N HIS A 518 9.40 19.61 -8.26
CA HIS A 518 10.28 19.29 -7.14
C HIS A 518 11.73 19.01 -7.56
N MET A 519 12.00 18.98 -8.87
CA MET A 519 13.31 18.65 -9.43
C MET A 519 14.03 19.90 -9.97
N ASP A 520 15.29 19.74 -10.38
CA ASP A 520 16.04 20.82 -11.03
C ASP A 520 15.69 20.97 -12.52
N ALA A 521 16.11 22.08 -13.12
CA ALA A 521 15.91 22.36 -14.53
C ALA A 521 16.57 21.28 -15.41
N ASP A 522 17.75 20.82 -15.04
CA ASP A 522 18.47 19.78 -15.79
C ASP A 522 17.66 18.48 -15.88
N TRP A 523 16.96 18.08 -14.82
CA TRP A 523 16.06 16.94 -14.85
C TRP A 523 14.92 17.15 -15.83
N ARG A 524 14.22 18.29 -15.77
CA ARG A 524 13.12 18.60 -16.71
C ARG A 524 13.60 18.64 -18.16
N LEU A 525 14.74 19.29 -18.41
CA LEU A 525 15.38 19.38 -19.72
C LEU A 525 15.76 18.00 -20.29
N ARG A 526 16.29 17.09 -19.45
CA ARG A 526 16.64 15.73 -19.87
C ARG A 526 15.43 14.91 -20.29
N LEU A 527 14.26 15.14 -19.67
CA LEU A 527 13.03 14.40 -19.97
C LEU A 527 12.20 15.03 -21.09
N PHE A 528 12.47 16.28 -21.46
CA PHE A 528 11.74 16.97 -22.53
C PHE A 528 11.67 16.22 -23.87
N PRO A 529 12.73 15.52 -24.36
CA PRO A 529 12.62 14.71 -25.57
C PRO A 529 11.56 13.61 -25.49
N ALA A 530 11.40 12.97 -24.31
CA ALA A 530 10.35 11.98 -24.09
C ALA A 530 8.97 12.64 -24.04
N VAL A 531 8.84 13.80 -23.39
CA VAL A 531 7.58 14.60 -23.39
C VAL A 531 7.14 14.93 -24.81
N ARG A 532 8.08 15.41 -25.65
CA ARG A 532 7.80 15.68 -27.05
C ARG A 532 7.38 14.41 -27.79
N ALA A 533 8.10 13.30 -27.62
CA ALA A 533 7.74 12.04 -28.26
C ALA A 533 6.32 11.59 -27.88
N ALA A 534 5.93 11.79 -26.61
CA ALA A 534 4.60 11.46 -26.12
C ALA A 534 3.50 12.31 -26.79
N ILE A 535 3.71 13.63 -26.89
CA ILE A 535 2.79 14.55 -27.56
C ILE A 535 2.73 14.24 -29.05
N ASP A 536 3.89 14.13 -29.73
CA ASP A 536 3.97 13.85 -31.18
C ASP A 536 3.27 12.52 -31.53
N HIS A 537 3.32 11.52 -30.64
CA HIS A 537 2.56 10.28 -30.82
C HIS A 537 1.05 10.51 -30.79
N LEU A 538 0.54 11.31 -29.85
CA LEU A 538 -0.90 11.55 -29.73
C LEU A 538 -1.46 12.46 -30.81
N GLN A 539 -0.64 13.34 -31.41
CA GLN A 539 -1.05 14.23 -32.51
C GLN A 539 -1.68 13.49 -33.70
N GLN A 540 -1.32 12.21 -33.93
CA GLN A 540 -1.91 11.41 -35.01
C GLN A 540 -3.41 11.10 -34.83
N PHE A 541 -3.92 11.30 -33.62
CA PHE A 541 -5.31 11.04 -33.25
C PHE A 541 -6.19 12.28 -33.24
N ASP A 542 -5.68 13.46 -33.63
CA ASP A 542 -6.52 14.62 -33.99
C ASP A 542 -6.76 14.58 -35.50
N ARG A 543 -7.83 13.89 -35.92
CA ARG A 543 -8.07 13.55 -37.33
C ARG A 543 -8.94 14.58 -38.03
N ASP A 544 -9.75 15.33 -37.28
CA ASP A 544 -10.60 16.38 -37.82
C ASP A 544 -10.01 17.80 -37.69
N GLY A 545 -8.91 17.96 -36.96
CA GLY A 545 -8.14 19.18 -36.83
C GLY A 545 -8.74 20.20 -35.85
N ASP A 546 -9.72 19.80 -35.04
CA ASP A 546 -10.34 20.67 -34.04
C ASP A 546 -9.46 20.88 -32.79
N GLY A 547 -8.38 20.11 -32.67
CA GLY A 547 -7.42 20.15 -31.57
C GLY A 547 -7.59 19.03 -30.55
N LEU A 548 -8.67 18.24 -30.59
CA LEU A 548 -8.92 17.11 -29.72
C LEU A 548 -8.46 15.80 -30.34
N ILE A 549 -8.04 14.85 -29.50
CA ILE A 549 -7.77 13.49 -29.94
C ILE A 549 -9.04 12.64 -29.89
N GLU A 550 -9.24 11.75 -30.87
CA GLU A 550 -10.40 10.86 -30.94
C GLU A 550 -10.09 9.44 -30.45
N ASN A 551 -11.00 8.88 -29.65
CA ASN A 551 -11.04 7.47 -29.30
C ASN A 551 -11.60 6.62 -30.46
N ASP A 552 -11.17 5.36 -30.55
CA ASP A 552 -11.34 4.50 -31.74
C ASP A 552 -12.57 3.57 -31.71
N GLY A 553 -13.49 3.76 -30.78
CA GLY A 553 -14.64 2.86 -30.58
C GLY A 553 -14.26 1.53 -29.93
N ILE A 554 -13.08 1.46 -29.35
CA ILE A 554 -12.57 0.35 -28.53
C ILE A 554 -12.19 0.88 -27.14
N PRO A 555 -12.02 0.02 -26.12
CA PRO A 555 -11.44 0.46 -24.85
C PRO A 555 -9.94 0.76 -24.99
N ASP A 556 -9.63 2.03 -25.27
CA ASP A 556 -8.30 2.58 -25.49
C ASP A 556 -7.91 3.61 -24.41
N GLN A 557 -8.26 3.31 -23.16
CA GLN A 557 -8.00 4.11 -21.96
C GLN A 557 -8.27 3.26 -20.68
N THR A 558 -7.98 3.80 -19.49
CA THR A 558 -8.05 3.13 -18.16
C THR A 558 -9.36 2.38 -17.87
N PHE A 559 -10.49 2.84 -18.42
CA PHE A 559 -11.76 2.14 -18.40
C PHE A 559 -11.78 1.09 -19.52
N ASP A 560 -10.89 0.10 -19.39
CA ASP A 560 -10.54 -0.96 -20.35
C ASP A 560 -11.68 -1.91 -20.80
N ASN A 561 -12.91 -1.66 -20.33
CA ASN A 561 -14.15 -2.31 -20.76
C ASN A 561 -15.22 -1.37 -21.32
N ILE A 562 -14.99 -0.06 -21.31
CA ILE A 562 -15.93 0.96 -21.80
C ILE A 562 -15.36 1.53 -23.09
N PRO A 563 -15.89 1.17 -24.27
CA PRO A 563 -15.44 1.75 -25.53
C PRO A 563 -15.88 3.22 -25.61
N MET A 564 -14.98 4.08 -26.07
CA MET A 564 -15.26 5.49 -26.37
C MET A 564 -15.04 5.73 -27.86
N THR A 565 -15.84 6.58 -28.51
CA THR A 565 -15.72 6.91 -29.93
C THR A 565 -15.74 8.42 -30.17
N GLY A 566 -14.79 8.93 -30.95
CA GLY A 566 -14.63 10.37 -31.16
C GLY A 566 -13.96 11.05 -29.95
N PRO A 567 -13.96 12.38 -29.85
CA PRO A 567 -13.49 13.05 -28.64
C PRO A 567 -14.29 12.65 -27.40
N SER A 568 -13.58 12.29 -26.33
CA SER A 568 -14.17 11.94 -25.02
C SER A 568 -13.90 13.00 -23.95
N SER A 569 -14.78 13.10 -22.96
CA SER A 569 -14.58 14.03 -21.84
C SER A 569 -13.36 13.69 -21.00
N TYR A 570 -13.03 12.40 -20.88
CA TYR A 570 -11.84 11.93 -20.17
C TYR A 570 -10.55 12.23 -20.94
N CYS A 571 -10.36 11.60 -22.10
CA CYS A 571 -9.11 11.71 -22.86
C CYS A 571 -8.92 13.12 -23.44
N GLY A 572 -9.98 13.77 -23.93
CA GLY A 572 -9.90 15.14 -24.43
C GLY A 572 -9.51 16.15 -23.34
N GLY A 573 -10.02 15.96 -22.12
CA GLY A 573 -9.65 16.80 -20.98
C GLY A 573 -8.18 16.61 -20.57
N LEU A 574 -7.72 15.35 -20.51
CA LEU A 574 -6.33 15.00 -20.23
C LEU A 574 -5.39 15.55 -21.30
N TRP A 575 -5.78 15.46 -22.57
CA TRP A 575 -5.02 15.95 -23.70
C TRP A 575 -4.78 17.46 -23.63
N ILE A 576 -5.83 18.25 -23.35
CA ILE A 576 -5.68 19.71 -23.19
C ILE A 576 -4.74 20.02 -22.01
N ALA A 577 -4.89 19.33 -20.88
CA ALA A 577 -4.02 19.52 -19.73
C ALA A 577 -2.55 19.15 -20.06
N ALA A 578 -2.34 18.07 -20.80
CA ALA A 578 -1.02 17.62 -21.24
C ALA A 578 -0.37 18.61 -22.22
N LEU A 579 -1.12 19.16 -23.19
CA LEU A 579 -0.63 20.20 -24.10
C LEU A 579 -0.16 21.44 -23.35
N LEU A 580 -0.94 21.90 -22.36
CA LEU A 580 -0.58 23.05 -21.52
C LEU A 580 0.69 22.78 -20.70
N ALA A 581 0.78 21.60 -20.07
CA ALA A 581 1.95 21.18 -19.32
C ALA A 581 3.20 21.06 -20.21
N ALA A 582 3.05 20.43 -21.38
CA ALA A 582 4.12 20.27 -22.36
C ALA A 582 4.61 21.61 -22.91
N ALA A 583 3.71 22.58 -23.10
CA ALA A 583 4.09 23.91 -23.56
C ALA A 583 4.96 24.67 -22.54
N GLU A 584 4.66 24.57 -21.24
CA GLU A 584 5.51 25.14 -20.20
C GLU A 584 6.90 24.47 -20.17
N LEU A 585 6.95 23.13 -20.32
CA LEU A 585 8.21 22.38 -20.41
C LEU A 585 8.99 22.71 -21.69
N ALA A 586 8.30 22.96 -22.81
CA ALA A 586 8.91 23.36 -24.08
C ALA A 586 9.51 24.76 -24.01
N GLU A 587 8.85 25.71 -23.35
CA GLU A 587 9.38 27.05 -23.11
C GLU A 587 10.67 26.98 -22.30
N GLU A 588 10.68 26.19 -21.21
CA GLU A 588 11.88 25.96 -20.41
C GLU A 588 13.01 25.30 -21.21
N ALA A 589 12.67 24.39 -22.14
CA ALA A 589 13.62 23.76 -23.05
C ALA A 589 14.10 24.65 -24.21
N GLY A 590 13.67 25.92 -24.28
CA GLY A 590 14.03 26.85 -25.35
C GLY A 590 13.33 26.58 -26.69
N ALA A 591 12.27 25.77 -26.68
CA ALA A 591 11.45 25.43 -27.84
C ALA A 591 10.20 26.32 -27.96
N ALA A 592 10.38 27.64 -27.88
CA ALA A 592 9.29 28.63 -27.78
C ALA A 592 8.23 28.55 -28.88
N CYS A 593 8.62 28.28 -30.14
CA CYS A 593 7.64 28.11 -31.23
C CYS A 593 6.73 26.89 -30.98
N LEU A 594 7.30 25.79 -30.51
CA LEU A 594 6.54 24.57 -30.20
C LEU A 594 5.62 24.79 -29.00
N ALA A 595 6.11 25.49 -27.97
CA ALA A 595 5.30 25.88 -26.82
C ALA A 595 4.07 26.71 -27.24
N GLU A 596 4.27 27.70 -28.11
CA GLU A 596 3.19 28.54 -28.63
C GLU A 596 2.20 27.75 -29.50
N ASP A 597 2.68 26.81 -30.32
CA ASP A 597 1.82 25.96 -31.15
C ASP A 597 0.94 25.04 -30.28
N TRP A 598 1.51 24.42 -29.25
CA TRP A 598 0.76 23.58 -28.30
C TRP A 598 -0.23 24.40 -27.47
N LYS A 599 0.12 25.63 -27.05
CA LYS A 599 -0.83 26.55 -26.38
C LYS A 599 -2.02 26.88 -27.29
N LYS A 600 -1.77 27.24 -28.54
CA LYS A 600 -2.84 27.51 -29.53
C LYS A 600 -3.71 26.28 -29.80
N GLN A 601 -3.12 25.09 -29.83
CA GLN A 601 -3.89 23.86 -29.98
C GLN A 601 -4.75 23.59 -28.75
N ALA A 602 -4.21 23.75 -27.54
CA ALA A 602 -4.96 23.63 -26.30
C ALA A 602 -6.14 24.61 -26.24
N ASP A 603 -5.96 25.85 -26.68
CA ASP A 603 -7.05 26.85 -26.76
C ASP A 603 -8.18 26.41 -27.71
N ARG A 604 -7.84 25.95 -28.92
CA ARG A 604 -8.84 25.45 -29.88
C ARG A 604 -9.54 24.20 -29.35
N ALA A 605 -8.77 23.26 -28.80
CA ALA A 605 -9.27 22.03 -28.21
C ALA A 605 -10.21 22.31 -27.03
N ALA A 606 -9.91 23.28 -26.18
CA ALA A 606 -10.78 23.69 -25.08
C ALA A 606 -12.12 24.26 -25.57
N VAL A 607 -12.12 25.05 -26.66
CA VAL A 607 -13.37 25.51 -27.29
C VAL A 607 -14.18 24.31 -27.80
N ALA A 608 -13.57 23.44 -28.59
CA ALA A 608 -14.22 22.24 -29.14
C ALA A 608 -14.75 21.31 -28.02
N TYR A 609 -13.98 21.11 -26.95
CA TYR A 609 -14.34 20.29 -25.80
C TYR A 609 -15.64 20.78 -25.16
N ASN A 610 -15.72 22.09 -24.90
CA ASN A 610 -16.91 22.68 -24.28
C ASN A 610 -18.12 22.67 -25.22
N GLU A 611 -17.93 22.93 -26.52
CA GLU A 611 -19.03 22.96 -27.50
C GLU A 611 -19.58 21.58 -27.83
N ARG A 612 -18.71 20.56 -27.98
CA ARG A 612 -19.09 19.22 -28.41
C ARG A 612 -19.59 18.34 -27.26
N LEU A 613 -19.00 18.47 -26.07
CA LEU A 613 -19.24 17.52 -24.97
C LEU A 613 -20.21 18.04 -23.90
N PHE A 614 -20.28 19.35 -23.64
CA PHE A 614 -21.17 19.85 -22.59
C PHE A 614 -22.62 19.91 -23.10
N ASN A 615 -23.50 19.09 -22.51
CA ASN A 615 -24.91 19.01 -22.92
C ASN A 615 -25.83 20.03 -22.22
N GLY A 616 -25.26 21.02 -21.52
CA GLY A 616 -25.99 21.98 -20.69
C GLY A 616 -26.15 21.56 -19.23
N LYS A 617 -25.82 20.31 -18.86
CA LYS A 617 -25.84 19.84 -17.47
C LYS A 617 -24.56 19.12 -17.05
N TRP A 618 -24.05 18.24 -17.89
CA TRP A 618 -22.80 17.50 -17.69
C TRP A 618 -22.09 17.30 -19.04
N PHE A 619 -20.83 16.86 -18.99
CA PHE A 619 -20.05 16.49 -20.16
C PHE A 619 -20.32 15.04 -20.54
N ARG A 620 -20.67 14.82 -21.81
CA ARG A 620 -20.89 13.50 -22.41
C ARG A 620 -19.68 12.60 -22.22
N VAL A 621 -19.88 11.28 -22.23
CA VAL A 621 -18.76 10.31 -22.22
C VAL A 621 -17.86 10.59 -23.42
N ASP A 622 -18.47 10.66 -24.60
CA ASP A 622 -17.85 10.93 -25.88
C ASP A 622 -18.87 11.55 -26.86
N THR A 623 -18.46 11.81 -28.10
CA THR A 623 -19.32 12.42 -29.12
C THR A 623 -20.11 11.41 -29.95
N ASP A 624 -19.53 10.24 -30.23
CA ASP A 624 -20.03 9.33 -31.28
C ASP A 624 -20.22 7.88 -30.80
N GLY A 625 -20.03 7.61 -29.51
CA GLY A 625 -20.10 6.29 -28.93
C GLY A 625 -21.51 5.87 -28.49
N PRO A 626 -21.73 4.57 -28.23
CA PRO A 626 -23.01 4.09 -27.70
C PRO A 626 -23.26 4.58 -26.26
N PHE A 627 -22.23 5.01 -25.53
CA PHE A 627 -22.32 5.48 -24.15
C PHE A 627 -22.37 7.01 -24.03
N SER A 628 -22.41 7.78 -25.13
CA SER A 628 -22.24 9.24 -25.13
C SER A 628 -23.11 9.98 -24.12
N ASP A 629 -24.39 9.61 -24.03
CA ASP A 629 -25.38 10.28 -23.17
C ASP A 629 -25.30 9.90 -21.68
N ALA A 630 -24.44 8.94 -21.30
CA ALA A 630 -24.26 8.56 -19.92
C ALA A 630 -23.61 9.68 -19.09
N CYS A 631 -23.86 9.67 -17.78
CA CYS A 631 -23.21 10.56 -16.82
C CYS A 631 -22.06 9.80 -16.14
N PHE A 632 -20.86 10.28 -16.39
CA PHE A 632 -19.60 9.61 -16.06
C PHE A 632 -18.85 10.31 -14.92
N ILE A 633 -18.29 9.54 -13.99
CA ILE A 633 -17.70 10.08 -12.75
C ILE A 633 -16.40 10.88 -13.00
N GLU A 634 -15.55 10.48 -13.94
CA GLU A 634 -14.26 11.14 -14.22
C GLU A 634 -14.32 12.08 -15.44
N GLN A 635 -15.52 12.54 -15.83
CA GLN A 635 -15.70 13.44 -16.98
C GLN A 635 -14.96 14.79 -16.86
N LEU A 636 -14.46 15.16 -15.68
CA LEU A 636 -13.70 16.39 -15.43
C LEU A 636 -12.28 16.13 -14.90
N PHE A 637 -11.75 14.91 -15.02
CA PHE A 637 -10.43 14.57 -14.46
C PHE A 637 -9.30 15.44 -15.05
N GLY A 638 -9.24 15.58 -16.38
CA GLY A 638 -8.27 16.46 -17.05
C GLY A 638 -8.40 17.94 -16.65
N PRO A 639 -9.60 18.56 -16.74
CA PRO A 639 -9.87 19.89 -16.20
C PRO A 639 -9.46 20.08 -14.74
N PHE A 640 -9.67 19.06 -13.91
CA PHE A 640 -9.25 19.07 -12.51
C PHE A 640 -7.74 19.09 -12.36
N LEU A 641 -7.02 18.23 -13.09
CA LEU A 641 -5.56 18.21 -13.08
C LEU A 641 -4.98 19.53 -13.57
N ALA A 642 -5.50 20.11 -14.66
CA ALA A 642 -5.05 21.42 -15.13
C ALA A 642 -5.19 22.50 -14.06
N ARG A 643 -6.35 22.57 -13.40
CA ARG A 643 -6.60 23.50 -12.29
C ARG A 643 -5.67 23.26 -11.11
N ARG A 644 -5.50 21.99 -10.68
CA ARG A 644 -4.65 21.62 -9.54
C ARG A 644 -3.17 21.87 -9.79
N LEU A 645 -2.71 21.65 -11.02
CA LEU A 645 -1.33 21.85 -11.42
C LEU A 645 -1.01 23.30 -11.79
N GLY A 646 -2.00 24.19 -11.80
CA GLY A 646 -1.81 25.62 -12.08
C GLY A 646 -1.71 25.95 -13.57
N LEU A 647 -2.25 25.09 -14.44
CA LEU A 647 -2.25 25.24 -15.89
C LEU A 647 -3.43 26.07 -16.43
N GLY A 648 -4.36 26.46 -15.56
CA GLY A 648 -5.55 27.25 -15.91
C GLY A 648 -6.84 26.43 -15.90
N ASP A 649 -7.93 27.07 -16.31
CA ASP A 649 -9.27 26.47 -16.36
C ASP A 649 -9.64 26.07 -17.80
N ILE A 650 -9.83 24.76 -18.03
CA ILE A 650 -10.23 24.21 -19.34
C ILE A 650 -11.73 24.41 -19.60
N VAL A 651 -12.54 24.43 -18.54
CA VAL A 651 -14.00 24.52 -18.62
C VAL A 651 -14.51 25.72 -17.83
N PRO A 652 -15.61 26.38 -18.24
CA PRO A 652 -16.25 27.40 -17.45
C PRO A 652 -16.68 26.87 -16.07
N ARG A 653 -16.48 27.68 -15.03
CA ARG A 653 -16.85 27.34 -13.65
C ARG A 653 -18.30 26.85 -13.52
N SER A 654 -19.25 27.49 -14.20
CA SER A 654 -20.66 27.11 -14.17
C SER A 654 -20.91 25.71 -14.75
N SER A 655 -20.18 25.35 -15.82
CA SER A 655 -20.29 24.03 -16.45
C SER A 655 -19.72 22.94 -15.55
N ALA A 656 -18.57 23.21 -14.91
CA ALA A 656 -17.97 22.29 -13.94
C ALA A 656 -18.88 22.06 -12.72
N GLU A 657 -19.38 23.13 -12.09
CA GLU A 657 -20.28 23.02 -10.93
C GLU A 657 -21.57 22.27 -11.29
N SER A 658 -22.14 22.51 -12.48
CA SER A 658 -23.31 21.78 -12.96
C SER A 658 -23.03 20.29 -13.16
N ALA A 659 -21.91 19.96 -13.79
CA ALA A 659 -21.51 18.58 -14.07
C ALA A 659 -21.25 17.81 -12.76
N LEU A 660 -20.46 18.37 -11.84
CA LEU A 660 -20.18 17.76 -10.55
C LEU A 660 -21.45 17.57 -9.72
N ARG A 661 -22.34 18.56 -9.64
CA ARG A 661 -23.64 18.40 -8.95
C ARG A 661 -24.49 17.31 -9.60
N THR A 662 -24.45 17.18 -10.92
CA THR A 662 -25.15 16.12 -11.63
C THR A 662 -24.59 14.73 -11.28
N ILE A 663 -23.26 14.56 -11.23
CA ILE A 663 -22.62 13.30 -10.78
C ILE A 663 -23.03 13.01 -9.33
N TYR A 664 -23.02 14.02 -8.45
CA TYR A 664 -23.43 13.86 -7.06
C TYR A 664 -24.88 13.35 -6.94
N GLU A 665 -25.81 13.94 -7.68
CA GLU A 665 -27.21 13.51 -7.65
C GLU A 665 -27.44 12.14 -8.31
N ARG A 666 -26.88 11.92 -9.49
CA ARG A 666 -27.15 10.72 -10.29
C ARG A 666 -26.32 9.53 -9.85
N ASN A 667 -25.00 9.68 -9.81
CA ASN A 667 -24.05 8.60 -9.58
C ASN A 667 -23.94 8.26 -8.09
N PHE A 668 -23.88 9.26 -7.20
CA PHE A 668 -23.76 9.02 -5.75
C PHE A 668 -25.11 8.79 -5.06
N LEU A 669 -26.03 9.76 -5.09
CA LEU A 669 -27.27 9.64 -4.32
C LEU A 669 -28.23 8.60 -4.89
N LYS A 670 -28.53 8.65 -6.20
CA LYS A 670 -29.55 7.79 -6.82
C LYS A 670 -29.01 6.39 -7.14
N ALA A 671 -28.01 6.29 -8.01
CA ALA A 671 -27.47 5.01 -8.47
C ALA A 671 -26.57 4.33 -7.43
N GLY A 672 -25.79 5.12 -6.69
CA GLY A 672 -24.95 4.67 -5.58
C GLY A 672 -25.67 4.49 -4.25
N GLY A 673 -26.90 4.99 -4.11
CA GLY A 673 -27.68 4.88 -2.87
C GLY A 673 -27.06 5.59 -1.67
N GLY A 674 -26.15 6.55 -1.90
CA GLY A 674 -25.39 7.21 -0.85
C GLY A 674 -24.26 6.36 -0.24
N GLU A 675 -23.90 5.21 -0.83
CA GLU A 675 -22.75 4.39 -0.43
C GLU A 675 -21.45 4.84 -1.10
N GLY A 676 -21.55 5.41 -2.30
CA GLY A 676 -20.46 5.94 -3.12
C GLY A 676 -20.97 6.18 -4.55
N ALA A 677 -20.29 7.00 -5.34
CA ALA A 677 -20.62 7.23 -6.73
C ALA A 677 -20.24 6.02 -7.60
N VAL A 678 -21.19 5.54 -8.39
CA VAL A 678 -20.91 4.55 -9.45
C VAL A 678 -20.27 5.23 -10.67
N SER A 679 -19.54 4.48 -11.49
CA SER A 679 -18.80 5.06 -12.62
C SER A 679 -19.71 5.71 -13.68
N LEU A 680 -20.79 5.04 -14.07
CA LEU A 680 -21.69 5.45 -15.15
C LEU A 680 -23.16 5.38 -14.72
N THR A 681 -23.96 6.36 -15.15
CA THR A 681 -25.43 6.32 -15.02
C THR A 681 -26.12 6.77 -16.29
N GLY A 682 -27.34 6.27 -16.53
CA GLY A 682 -28.11 6.64 -17.73
C GLY A 682 -27.55 6.03 -19.02
N ILE A 683 -26.96 4.83 -18.93
CA ILE A 683 -26.52 4.06 -20.09
C ILE A 683 -27.78 3.62 -20.87
N PRO A 684 -27.85 3.85 -22.20
CA PRO A 684 -28.93 3.32 -23.05
C PRO A 684 -29.04 1.78 -23.02
N ASP A 685 -30.24 1.23 -23.14
CA ASP A 685 -30.47 -0.23 -23.06
C ASP A 685 -29.74 -1.01 -24.16
N ASP A 686 -29.65 -0.45 -25.36
CA ASP A 686 -28.89 -1.00 -26.49
C ASP A 686 -27.37 -0.93 -26.28
N ALA A 687 -26.88 0.12 -25.63
CA ALA A 687 -25.48 0.26 -25.26
C ALA A 687 -25.05 -0.76 -24.19
N MET A 688 -25.93 -1.11 -23.25
CA MET A 688 -25.66 -2.15 -22.23
C MET A 688 -25.33 -3.51 -22.87
N ALA A 689 -25.92 -3.82 -24.04
CA ALA A 689 -25.65 -5.05 -24.78
C ALA A 689 -24.25 -5.11 -25.41
N LEU A 690 -23.53 -3.98 -25.45
CA LEU A 690 -22.18 -3.87 -26.02
C LEU A 690 -21.07 -4.06 -24.97
N LEU A 691 -21.41 -4.14 -23.68
CA LEU A 691 -20.42 -4.35 -22.62
C LEU A 691 -19.77 -5.76 -22.76
N PRO A 692 -18.45 -5.89 -22.55
CA PRO A 692 -17.78 -7.18 -22.71
C PRO A 692 -18.20 -8.22 -21.66
N HIS A 693 -18.66 -7.78 -20.48
CA HIS A 693 -19.06 -8.63 -19.37
C HIS A 693 -20.60 -8.79 -19.30
N GLN A 694 -21.19 -9.50 -20.25
CA GLN A 694 -22.65 -9.69 -20.32
C GLN A 694 -23.24 -10.46 -19.12
N GLU A 695 -22.45 -11.30 -18.45
CA GLU A 695 -22.87 -12.00 -17.22
C GLU A 695 -22.97 -11.08 -16.00
N ASP A 696 -22.27 -9.95 -16.03
CA ASP A 696 -22.33 -8.92 -14.99
C ASP A 696 -22.09 -7.54 -15.61
N THR A 697 -23.17 -6.96 -16.12
CA THR A 697 -23.13 -5.64 -16.75
C THR A 697 -22.83 -4.50 -15.77
N SER A 698 -22.73 -4.76 -14.46
CA SER A 698 -22.27 -3.80 -13.46
C SER A 698 -20.76 -3.58 -13.47
N PHE A 699 -19.99 -4.50 -14.07
CA PHE A 699 -18.53 -4.47 -14.09
C PHE A 699 -18.02 -3.14 -14.66
N GLN A 700 -17.26 -2.39 -13.87
CA GLN A 700 -16.79 -1.02 -14.14
C GLN A 700 -17.86 0.05 -14.42
N THR A 701 -19.13 -0.29 -14.64
CA THR A 701 -20.21 0.68 -14.89
C THR A 701 -20.93 1.11 -13.60
N ALA A 702 -21.55 0.15 -12.89
CA ALA A 702 -22.34 0.36 -11.69
C ALA A 702 -21.58 0.01 -10.40
N GLU A 703 -20.31 -0.36 -10.52
CA GLU A 703 -19.39 -0.54 -9.40
C GLU A 703 -19.01 0.80 -8.76
N ILE A 704 -18.86 0.78 -7.43
CA ILE A 704 -18.28 1.91 -6.69
C ILE A 704 -16.79 1.65 -6.59
N GLN A 705 -16.00 2.51 -7.24
CA GLN A 705 -14.55 2.42 -7.28
C GLN A 705 -13.94 3.45 -6.31
N PRO A 706 -13.34 3.04 -5.17
CA PRO A 706 -12.86 3.97 -4.15
C PRO A 706 -11.88 5.02 -4.68
N GLY A 707 -10.95 4.62 -5.57
CA GLY A 707 -9.98 5.55 -6.18
C GLY A 707 -10.65 6.70 -6.94
N PHE A 708 -11.61 6.40 -7.83
CA PHE A 708 -12.37 7.43 -8.55
C PHE A 708 -13.26 8.24 -7.63
N ASN A 709 -13.77 7.64 -6.56
CA ASN A 709 -14.56 8.38 -5.58
C ASN A 709 -13.72 9.37 -4.76
N PHE A 710 -12.47 9.04 -4.44
CA PHE A 710 -11.54 9.98 -3.83
C PHE A 710 -11.07 11.07 -4.80
N SER A 711 -10.79 10.71 -6.06
CA SER A 711 -10.56 11.68 -7.15
C SER A 711 -11.74 12.66 -7.25
N TYR A 712 -12.95 12.13 -7.37
CA TYR A 712 -14.18 12.92 -7.48
C TYR A 712 -14.43 13.80 -6.25
N ALA A 713 -14.12 13.33 -5.03
CA ALA A 713 -14.17 14.18 -3.85
C ALA A 713 -13.19 15.36 -3.93
N ALA A 714 -11.98 15.14 -4.45
CA ALA A 714 -11.01 16.22 -4.68
C ALA A 714 -11.49 17.20 -5.76
N GLN A 715 -12.15 16.70 -6.81
CA GLN A 715 -12.78 17.51 -7.85
C GLN A 715 -13.88 18.40 -7.25
N LEU A 716 -14.79 17.84 -6.46
CA LEU A 716 -15.82 18.62 -5.75
C LEU A 716 -15.19 19.78 -4.94
N GLU A 717 -14.13 19.51 -4.18
CA GLU A 717 -13.45 20.56 -3.39
C GLU A 717 -12.76 21.61 -4.28
N ALA A 718 -12.15 21.23 -5.40
CA ALA A 718 -11.47 22.15 -6.31
C ALA A 718 -12.40 23.23 -6.93
N TRP A 719 -13.71 22.94 -7.01
CA TRP A 719 -14.74 23.91 -7.43
C TRP A 719 -15.61 24.43 -6.28
N GLY A 720 -15.23 24.19 -5.02
CA GLY A 720 -15.90 24.77 -3.83
C GLY A 720 -17.15 24.02 -3.35
N LEU A 721 -17.35 22.78 -3.77
CA LEU A 721 -18.45 21.89 -3.38
C LEU A 721 -18.06 21.04 -2.15
N SER A 722 -17.51 21.68 -1.12
CA SER A 722 -16.90 20.99 0.03
C SER A 722 -17.90 20.20 0.88
N SER A 723 -19.17 20.60 0.91
CA SER A 723 -20.20 19.86 1.67
C SER A 723 -20.52 18.52 1.02
N GLU A 724 -20.65 18.51 -0.30
CA GLU A 724 -20.85 17.32 -1.12
C GLU A 724 -19.65 16.38 -1.02
N ALA A 725 -18.43 16.92 -1.12
CA ALA A 725 -17.20 16.13 -0.96
C ALA A 725 -17.11 15.48 0.43
N ASP A 726 -17.42 16.22 1.49
CA ASP A 726 -17.36 15.74 2.87
C ASP A 726 -18.43 14.67 3.16
N LEU A 727 -19.61 14.76 2.54
CA LEU A 727 -20.65 13.72 2.61
C LEU A 727 -20.24 12.44 1.87
N LEU A 728 -19.68 12.57 0.66
CA LEU A 728 -19.15 11.43 -0.10
C LEU A 728 -18.05 10.71 0.69
N ARG A 729 -17.09 11.44 1.26
CA ARG A 729 -16.01 10.85 2.05
C ARG A 729 -16.51 10.15 3.31
N ARG A 730 -17.50 10.70 3.99
CA ARG A 730 -18.17 10.01 5.12
C ARG A 730 -18.78 8.69 4.69
N ALA A 731 -19.47 8.66 3.55
CA ALA A 731 -20.05 7.44 3.01
C ALA A 731 -18.98 6.39 2.72
N LEU A 732 -17.91 6.75 1.99
CA LEU A 732 -16.81 5.85 1.69
C LEU A 732 -16.11 5.33 2.95
N CYS A 733 -15.82 6.20 3.91
CA CYS A 733 -15.23 5.81 5.19
C CYS A 733 -16.09 4.77 5.91
N ARG A 734 -17.41 4.99 5.95
CA ARG A 734 -18.36 4.03 6.54
C ARG A 734 -18.39 2.70 5.78
N GLU A 735 -18.46 2.74 4.46
CA GLU A 735 -18.48 1.51 3.66
C GLU A 735 -17.20 0.70 3.83
N LEU A 736 -16.03 1.33 3.65
CA LEU A 736 -14.73 0.66 3.71
C LEU A 736 -14.40 0.18 5.13
N HIS A 737 -14.58 1.03 6.15
CA HIS A 737 -14.16 0.72 7.51
C HIS A 737 -15.23 -0.01 8.31
N GLU A 738 -16.48 0.46 8.32
CA GLU A 738 -17.49 0.00 9.28
C GLU A 738 -18.34 -1.16 8.76
N LYS A 739 -18.60 -1.22 7.45
CA LYS A 739 -19.51 -2.24 6.89
C LYS A 739 -18.80 -3.41 6.22
N ARG A 740 -17.70 -3.16 5.52
CA ARG A 740 -17.11 -4.11 4.57
C ARG A 740 -15.78 -4.71 5.01
N ASN A 741 -15.20 -4.16 6.09
CA ASN A 741 -13.88 -4.54 6.61
C ASN A 741 -12.76 -4.44 5.56
N LEU A 742 -12.76 -3.38 4.75
CA LEU A 742 -11.83 -3.18 3.64
C LEU A 742 -10.69 -2.20 3.93
N VAL A 743 -10.63 -1.61 5.13
CA VAL A 743 -9.49 -0.81 5.56
C VAL A 743 -8.19 -1.61 5.52
N PHE A 744 -7.12 -0.99 5.00
CA PHE A 744 -5.81 -1.61 4.74
C PHE A 744 -5.87 -2.82 3.78
N GLN A 745 -6.93 -2.89 2.97
CA GLN A 745 -7.07 -3.78 1.84
C GLN A 745 -8.03 -3.17 0.81
N THR A 746 -8.00 -1.84 0.68
CA THR A 746 -8.97 -1.06 -0.10
C THR A 746 -8.99 -1.60 -1.54
N PRO A 747 -10.16 -1.95 -2.08
CA PRO A 747 -10.24 -2.62 -3.38
C PRO A 747 -10.30 -1.64 -4.54
N ALA A 748 -10.14 -2.16 -5.75
CA ALA A 748 -10.44 -1.45 -6.99
C ALA A 748 -11.94 -1.09 -7.05
N ALA A 749 -12.81 -1.99 -6.61
CA ALA A 749 -14.25 -1.79 -6.61
C ALA A 749 -15.02 -2.57 -5.54
N PHE A 750 -16.21 -2.08 -5.19
CA PHE A 750 -17.23 -2.85 -4.47
C PHE A 750 -18.63 -2.58 -5.04
N ASP A 751 -19.56 -3.51 -4.79
CA ASP A 751 -20.94 -3.39 -5.26
C ASP A 751 -21.82 -2.69 -4.24
N ARG A 752 -22.72 -1.82 -4.71
CA ARG A 752 -23.79 -1.24 -3.88
C ARG A 752 -24.63 -2.35 -3.24
N GLY A 753 -24.88 -2.24 -1.94
CA GLY A 753 -25.81 -3.11 -1.19
C GLY A 753 -25.40 -4.58 -1.07
N ARG A 754 -24.25 -5.00 -1.62
CA ARG A 754 -23.71 -6.36 -1.53
C ARG A 754 -22.32 -6.29 -0.91
N LEU A 755 -22.01 -7.17 0.05
CA LEU A 755 -20.68 -7.27 0.68
C LEU A 755 -19.69 -8.02 -0.23
N THR A 756 -19.53 -7.54 -1.46
CA THR A 756 -18.61 -8.05 -2.47
C THR A 756 -17.60 -6.98 -2.86
N CYS A 757 -16.37 -7.40 -3.15
CA CYS A 757 -15.32 -6.52 -3.64
C CYS A 757 -14.52 -7.17 -4.77
N ARG A 758 -13.90 -6.35 -5.62
CA ARG A 758 -13.03 -6.76 -6.71
C ARG A 758 -11.64 -6.16 -6.51
N ALA A 759 -10.61 -7.00 -6.58
CA ALA A 759 -9.21 -6.60 -6.53
C ALA A 759 -8.84 -5.79 -5.29
N VAL A 760 -8.72 -6.46 -4.14
CA VAL A 760 -8.22 -5.83 -2.90
C VAL A 760 -6.76 -5.40 -3.03
N LEU A 761 -6.31 -4.52 -2.13
CA LEU A 761 -4.96 -3.95 -2.17
C LEU A 761 -4.72 -3.24 -3.51
N ASN A 762 -5.56 -2.25 -3.82
CA ASN A 762 -5.43 -1.48 -5.06
C ASN A 762 -4.69 -0.16 -4.84
N MET A 763 -3.95 0.28 -5.87
CA MET A 763 -3.14 1.50 -5.88
C MET A 763 -3.98 2.78 -5.99
N ARG A 764 -5.06 2.77 -6.77
CA ARG A 764 -5.85 3.97 -7.12
C ARG A 764 -6.42 4.71 -5.89
N PRO A 765 -6.84 4.06 -4.79
CA PRO A 765 -7.24 4.72 -3.54
C PRO A 765 -6.25 5.73 -2.94
N LEU A 766 -4.96 5.68 -3.30
CA LEU A 766 -3.99 6.73 -2.96
C LEU A 766 -4.41 8.12 -3.46
N ALA A 767 -5.35 8.20 -4.41
CA ALA A 767 -6.03 9.42 -4.81
C ALA A 767 -6.63 10.24 -3.64
N ALA A 768 -6.82 9.64 -2.46
CA ALA A 768 -7.23 10.35 -1.25
C ALA A 768 -6.29 11.51 -0.87
N TRP A 769 -5.06 11.54 -1.38
CA TRP A 769 -4.11 12.64 -1.18
C TRP A 769 -4.35 13.87 -2.06
N TRP A 770 -5.10 13.75 -3.16
CA TRP A 770 -5.47 14.91 -4.00
C TRP A 770 -6.38 15.92 -3.28
N ILE A 771 -7.00 15.51 -2.16
CA ILE A 771 -7.82 16.37 -1.31
C ILE A 771 -6.95 17.36 -0.52
N ALA A 772 -5.75 16.95 -0.12
CA ALA A 772 -4.83 17.86 0.55
C ALA A 772 -4.37 18.91 -0.46
N GLU A 773 -4.45 20.19 -0.12
CA GLU A 773 -3.81 21.22 -0.96
C GLU A 773 -2.29 21.03 -0.91
N ALA A 774 -1.60 21.37 -2.00
CA ALA A 774 -0.15 21.45 -1.99
C ALA A 774 0.23 22.64 -1.10
N SER A 775 0.92 22.37 0.01
CA SER A 775 1.39 23.38 0.96
C SER A 775 2.59 24.16 0.43
#